data_AF-A0ABC9SNM1-F1
#
_entry.id   AF-A0ABC9SNM1-F1
#
_cell.length_a   1.000
_cell.length_b   1.000
_cell.length_c   1.000
_cell.angle_alpha   90.00
_cell.angle_beta   90.00
_cell.angle_gamma   90.00
#
_symmetry.space_group_name_H-M   'P 1'
#
loop_
_entity.id
_entity.type
_entity.pdbx_description
1 polymer ?
#
loop_
_entity_poly.entity_id
_entity_poly.type
_entity_poly.pdbx_seq_one_letter_code
_entity_poly.pdbx_strand_id
1 'polypeptide(L)'
;AYGPTEASVATIDIYSGKGTPPIGRSIPNVEVYVLNEAKKLVPIGTVGELYIGGIALARGYLNQPELTKASFIPHSFKNSSNDRLYRTGDLVKYLPDGNIEYIGRADKQVKIRGFRIELGEIETILGNHPDIKEVTVVAQEDSFGDNILVAYIVGEGDTQEWRKHVGVHLPNYMVPAHFIKIESLPLTVNGKVDKDALPAWASIIQTNEGYIAPRNRVEQKMVEIWSEVLGIDSSAIGINDNFFELGGHSLLATKITSRLGVDFSILVQIRDIFEYPTIKHFSKRLTFLLGKTGEIDVFTPLQSVKREQYEPLSFAQQRLWIMDKIVTNSALYNVPIAWRLKGKWNIDMLKKGYNAIIHRHEILRTVFHEVDGKPVQIVQQDITVPLSVIDLRYLSPEDKTSKIENISKIEAKKPFDLSQGPLLRTHLIIMDNKELVLLCTIHHIIFDRWSLDTFINEWMSFYQAFLENETEKLPPLPVQYIDFTKWQKSWLTEDIIQKQIAYWGKELRGLLPILELPLDYPRPIIQSYNGDTYQIVIPNKLLEKIKVFNSKEGVTLFATLLASYQGFLSRYTNQKDILVGSPIANRNYPGVEDLIGFFANTVVYRADCSNNITFKELVQQIKKKMLDAQENQDVPFEKVIEAIQPERDMSYSPLFQTMFVFHNQLKELPKLLDHSVEKIPRHMNGAKFDITIATEEIPTGLQVDFEYNTDLFKVSTIKRMAQSFEIWLDEILQFPEEPIENLRILTKNEEKQLLNEWTNIEGNYQKDVVIQELFEQQVIQNPDSVALVYKDQQLTYKELNEKV
;
A
#
# COMPACT_ATOMS: atom_id res chain seq x y z
N ALA A 1 18.53 -10.02 14.82
CA ALA A 1 18.56 -9.18 16.05
C ALA A 1 17.35 -9.52 16.89
N TYR A 2 17.53 -9.59 18.20
CA TYR A 2 16.48 -9.93 19.16
C TYR A 2 16.63 -9.07 20.41
N GLY A 3 15.52 -8.61 20.94
CA GLY A 3 15.45 -7.89 22.21
C GLY A 3 14.02 -7.47 22.47
N PRO A 4 13.46 -7.77 23.65
CA PRO A 4 12.15 -7.28 24.05
C PRO A 4 12.20 -5.75 24.24
N THR A 5 11.04 -5.09 24.14
CA THR A 5 10.90 -3.63 24.30
C THR A 5 11.47 -3.15 25.63
N GLU A 6 11.33 -3.98 26.67
CA GLU A 6 11.81 -3.73 28.03
C GLU A 6 13.35 -3.74 28.16
N ALA A 7 14.05 -4.19 27.12
CA ALA A 7 15.51 -4.31 27.08
C ALA A 7 16.15 -3.71 25.80
N SER A 8 15.50 -2.72 25.17
CA SER A 8 16.05 -1.78 24.16
C SER A 8 17.10 -2.36 23.18
N VAL A 9 16.74 -3.44 22.46
CA VAL A 9 17.64 -4.23 21.60
C VAL A 9 18.77 -4.91 22.41
N ALA A 10 18.71 -6.23 22.54
CA ALA A 10 19.57 -6.96 23.49
C ALA A 10 20.68 -7.80 22.84
N THR A 11 20.45 -8.31 21.63
CA THR A 11 21.37 -9.22 20.93
C THR A 11 21.35 -8.98 19.43
N ILE A 12 22.50 -9.24 18.78
CA ILE A 12 22.67 -9.11 17.34
C ILE A 12 23.49 -10.28 16.80
N ASP A 13 23.13 -10.73 15.59
CA ASP A 13 23.92 -11.67 14.81
C ASP A 13 23.93 -11.27 13.34
N ILE A 14 24.96 -11.71 12.63
CA ILE A 14 25.06 -11.67 11.17
C ILE A 14 25.00 -13.13 10.68
N TYR A 15 23.79 -13.63 10.46
CA TYR A 15 23.58 -15.03 10.08
C TYR A 15 23.63 -15.23 8.56
N SER A 16 24.52 -16.12 8.11
CA SER A 16 24.76 -16.43 6.69
C SER A 16 24.60 -17.93 6.35
N GLY A 17 23.86 -18.69 7.18
CA GLY A 17 23.68 -20.15 7.07
C GLY A 17 22.27 -20.62 6.69
N LYS A 18 22.02 -21.94 6.77
CA LYS A 18 20.69 -22.58 6.64
C LYS A 18 20.28 -23.23 7.97
N GLY A 19 19.05 -22.97 8.42
CA GLY A 19 18.49 -23.42 9.70
C GLY A 19 17.72 -22.28 10.39
N THR A 20 17.22 -22.52 11.61
CA THR A 20 16.66 -21.43 12.44
C THR A 20 17.80 -20.49 12.80
N PRO A 21 17.74 -19.21 12.41
CA PRO A 21 18.83 -18.27 12.71
C PRO A 21 18.93 -18.10 14.24
N PRO A 22 20.13 -18.26 14.84
CA PRO A 22 20.33 -17.87 16.22
C PRO A 22 20.04 -16.38 16.37
N ILE A 23 19.65 -16.00 17.58
CA ILE A 23 19.37 -14.60 17.93
C ILE A 23 20.66 -13.79 18.16
N GLY A 24 21.80 -14.47 18.22
CA GLY A 24 23.15 -13.89 18.23
C GLY A 24 23.78 -13.80 19.59
N ARG A 25 24.75 -12.88 19.71
CA ARG A 25 25.43 -12.57 20.98
C ARG A 25 24.94 -11.25 21.56
N SER A 26 25.19 -11.03 22.84
CA SER A 26 24.87 -9.77 23.49
C SER A 26 25.66 -8.61 22.87
N ILE A 27 25.02 -7.45 22.76
CA ILE A 27 25.69 -6.21 22.35
C ILE A 27 26.51 -5.63 23.52
N PRO A 28 27.47 -4.71 23.28
CA PRO A 28 28.28 -4.13 24.34
C PRO A 28 27.43 -3.55 25.49
N ASN A 29 27.85 -3.82 26.74
CA ASN A 29 27.18 -3.38 27.98
C ASN A 29 25.79 -3.97 28.24
N VAL A 30 25.37 -4.97 27.46
CA VAL A 30 24.17 -5.79 27.72
C VAL A 30 24.60 -7.17 28.17
N GLU A 31 23.98 -7.62 29.26
CA GLU A 31 24.26 -8.90 29.91
C GLU A 31 23.12 -9.87 29.59
N VAL A 32 23.45 -11.11 29.23
CA VAL A 32 22.45 -12.09 28.81
C VAL A 32 22.73 -13.42 29.49
N TYR A 33 21.72 -13.95 30.18
CA TYR A 33 21.80 -15.17 30.97
C TYR A 33 20.72 -16.16 30.56
N VAL A 34 21.07 -17.44 30.50
CA VAL A 34 20.10 -18.53 30.31
C VAL A 34 20.01 -19.29 31.62
N LEU A 35 18.83 -19.25 32.25
CA LEU A 35 18.61 -19.76 33.60
C LEU A 35 17.55 -20.86 33.61
N ASN A 36 17.66 -21.79 34.55
CA ASN A 36 16.59 -22.74 34.84
C ASN A 36 15.51 -22.14 35.76
N GLU A 37 14.46 -22.90 36.07
CA GLU A 37 13.36 -22.47 36.95
C GLU A 37 13.83 -22.03 38.36
N ALA A 38 14.93 -22.61 38.85
CA ALA A 38 15.56 -22.23 40.12
C ALA A 38 16.45 -20.97 40.01
N LYS A 39 16.41 -20.27 38.86
CA LYS A 39 17.21 -19.09 38.51
C LYS A 39 18.73 -19.33 38.62
N LYS A 40 19.17 -20.56 38.34
CA LYS A 40 20.59 -20.93 38.26
C LYS A 40 21.01 -21.02 36.79
N LEU A 41 22.27 -20.69 36.53
CA LEU A 41 22.86 -20.82 35.20
C LEU A 41 22.79 -22.27 34.73
N VAL A 42 22.45 -22.46 33.46
CA VAL A 42 22.47 -23.78 32.81
C VAL A 42 23.72 -23.98 31.96
N PRO A 43 24.21 -25.21 31.78
CA PRO A 43 25.31 -25.49 30.87
C PRO A 43 25.00 -25.12 29.40
N ILE A 44 26.04 -24.81 28.63
CA ILE A 44 25.94 -24.57 27.18
C ILE A 44 25.24 -25.77 26.51
N GLY A 45 24.31 -25.49 25.60
CA GLY A 45 23.47 -26.49 24.92
C GLY A 45 22.18 -26.86 25.66
N THR A 46 22.02 -26.46 26.92
CA THR A 46 20.78 -26.71 27.69
C THR A 46 19.76 -25.60 27.46
N VAL A 47 18.50 -25.98 27.26
CA VAL A 47 17.39 -25.02 27.16
C VAL A 47 17.06 -24.45 28.53
N GLY A 48 16.97 -23.13 28.61
CA GLY A 48 16.51 -22.40 29.78
C GLY A 48 15.82 -21.10 29.39
N GLU A 49 15.31 -20.38 30.37
CA GLU A 49 14.65 -19.09 30.15
C GLU A 49 15.70 -17.97 30.02
N LEU A 50 15.47 -17.06 29.09
CA LEU A 50 16.35 -15.94 28.81
C LEU A 50 16.11 -14.77 29.76
N TYR A 51 17.20 -14.26 30.34
CA TYR A 51 17.22 -13.08 31.21
C TYR A 51 18.21 -12.04 30.68
N ILE A 52 17.81 -10.77 30.71
CA ILE A 52 18.62 -9.66 30.19
C ILE A 52 18.95 -8.69 31.31
N GLY A 53 20.19 -8.22 31.38
CA GLY A 53 20.70 -7.26 32.35
C GLY A 53 21.54 -6.17 31.68
N GLY A 54 22.06 -5.25 32.49
CA GLY A 54 22.92 -4.16 32.02
C GLY A 54 22.14 -2.92 31.56
N ILE A 55 22.77 -2.11 30.73
CA ILE A 55 22.34 -0.72 30.48
C ILE A 55 21.07 -0.60 29.63
N ALA A 56 20.69 -1.66 28.91
CA ALA A 56 19.55 -1.63 27.99
C ALA A 56 18.20 -1.78 28.69
N LEU A 57 18.17 -2.07 30.00
CA LEU A 57 16.94 -2.24 30.75
C LEU A 57 16.17 -0.93 30.90
N ALA A 58 14.90 -0.96 30.52
CA ALA A 58 13.96 0.11 30.76
C ALA A 58 13.72 0.34 32.27
N ARG A 59 13.11 1.47 32.60
CA ARG A 59 12.73 1.79 33.98
C ARG A 59 11.73 0.75 34.53
N GLY A 60 10.77 0.34 33.72
CA GLY A 60 9.65 -0.53 34.07
C GLY A 60 8.42 -0.20 33.23
N TYR A 61 7.29 -0.82 33.57
CA TYR A 61 6.01 -0.56 32.94
C TYR A 61 5.33 0.67 33.54
N LEU A 62 4.84 1.57 32.68
CA LEU A 62 4.17 2.79 33.11
C LEU A 62 2.89 2.44 33.89
N ASN A 63 2.76 3.00 35.10
CA ASN A 63 1.62 2.78 36.02
C ASN A 63 1.36 1.33 36.44
N GLN A 64 2.33 0.43 36.26
CA GLN A 64 2.21 -0.99 36.64
C GLN A 64 3.39 -1.44 37.51
N PRO A 65 3.45 -0.98 38.79
CA PRO A 65 4.58 -1.25 39.67
C PRO A 65 4.71 -2.74 40.04
N GLU A 66 3.59 -3.45 40.19
CA GLU A 66 3.61 -4.88 40.54
C GLU A 66 4.09 -5.74 39.37
N LEU A 67 3.64 -5.46 38.14
CA LEU A 67 4.18 -6.12 36.94
C LEU A 67 5.66 -5.80 36.75
N THR A 68 6.06 -4.54 37.01
CA THR A 68 7.47 -4.14 36.97
C THR A 68 8.32 -4.93 37.95
N LYS A 69 7.88 -5.12 39.20
CA LYS A 69 8.59 -5.94 40.18
C LYS A 69 8.64 -7.43 39.79
N ALA A 70 7.59 -7.94 39.16
CA ALA A 70 7.51 -9.32 38.71
C ALA A 70 8.44 -9.62 37.52
N SER A 71 8.56 -8.68 36.57
CA SER A 71 9.38 -8.85 35.36
C SER A 71 10.82 -8.34 35.50
N PHE A 72 11.06 -7.27 36.28
CA PHE A 72 12.40 -6.71 36.54
C PHE A 72 12.86 -7.10 37.95
N ILE A 73 13.45 -8.29 38.05
CA ILE A 73 13.85 -8.90 39.31
C ILE A 73 15.25 -8.47 39.76
N PRO A 74 15.60 -8.60 41.05
CA PRO A 74 16.96 -8.33 41.53
C PRO A 74 18.01 -9.17 40.80
N HIS A 75 19.15 -8.56 40.48
CA HIS A 75 20.22 -9.23 39.74
C HIS A 75 20.91 -10.30 40.60
N SER A 76 20.65 -11.57 40.28
CA SER A 76 21.05 -12.71 41.14
C SER A 76 22.55 -13.02 41.17
N PHE A 77 23.36 -12.38 40.32
CA PHE A 77 24.81 -12.60 40.19
C PHE A 77 25.68 -11.39 40.58
N LYS A 78 25.07 -10.31 41.09
CA LYS A 78 25.78 -9.08 41.47
C LYS A 78 25.35 -8.64 42.87
N ASN A 79 26.29 -8.02 43.61
CA ASN A 79 26.07 -7.58 44.99
C ASN A 79 25.55 -6.13 45.12
N SER A 80 25.18 -5.48 44.01
CA SER A 80 24.62 -4.12 44.00
C SER A 80 23.10 -4.18 44.10
N SER A 81 22.51 -3.39 44.99
CA SER A 81 21.06 -3.31 45.17
C SER A 81 20.31 -2.67 44.00
N ASN A 82 21.03 -2.01 43.08
CA ASN A 82 20.44 -1.27 41.96
C ASN A 82 20.46 -2.06 40.65
N ASP A 83 21.15 -3.20 40.60
CA ASP A 83 21.20 -4.03 39.39
C ASP A 83 19.96 -4.94 39.31
N ARG A 84 19.36 -5.01 38.11
CA ARG A 84 18.16 -5.80 37.83
C ARG A 84 18.38 -6.74 36.64
N LEU A 85 17.61 -7.81 36.59
CA LEU A 85 17.43 -8.67 35.43
C LEU A 85 15.99 -8.57 34.94
N TYR A 86 15.80 -8.44 33.64
CA TYR A 86 14.50 -8.58 33.00
C TYR A 86 14.27 -10.05 32.61
N ARG A 87 13.16 -10.60 33.06
CA ARG A 87 12.66 -11.93 32.73
C ARG A 87 11.90 -11.86 31.40
N THR A 88 12.40 -12.53 30.36
CA THR A 88 11.83 -12.39 29.01
C THR A 88 10.63 -13.30 28.73
N GLY A 89 10.51 -14.45 29.43
CA GLY A 89 9.55 -15.49 29.09
C GLY A 89 9.96 -16.36 27.88
N ASP A 90 11.12 -16.10 27.26
CA ASP A 90 11.60 -16.84 26.10
C ASP A 90 12.52 -17.99 26.50
N LEU A 91 12.30 -19.17 25.88
CA LEU A 91 13.15 -20.34 26.00
C LEU A 91 14.22 -20.31 24.91
N VAL A 92 15.47 -20.39 25.34
CA VAL A 92 16.65 -20.34 24.47
C VAL A 92 17.72 -21.32 24.98
N LYS A 93 18.76 -21.55 24.18
CA LYS A 93 19.98 -22.22 24.64
C LYS A 93 21.22 -21.55 24.05
N TYR A 94 22.32 -21.58 24.80
CA TYR A 94 23.62 -21.19 24.25
C TYR A 94 24.15 -22.27 23.32
N LEU A 95 24.67 -21.87 22.17
CA LEU A 95 25.46 -22.69 21.27
C LEU A 95 26.94 -22.68 21.69
N PRO A 96 27.74 -23.69 21.30
CA PRO A 96 29.16 -23.77 21.66
C PRO A 96 30.00 -22.59 21.17
N ASP A 97 29.56 -21.91 20.12
CA ASP A 97 30.18 -20.71 19.57
C ASP A 97 29.76 -19.44 20.33
N GLY A 98 28.95 -19.52 21.40
CA GLY A 98 28.49 -18.37 22.19
C GLY A 98 27.31 -17.61 21.58
N ASN A 99 26.81 -18.02 20.40
CA ASN A 99 25.52 -17.53 19.91
C ASN A 99 24.37 -18.15 20.71
N ILE A 100 23.22 -17.49 20.73
CA ILE A 100 22.03 -17.98 21.41
C ILE A 100 21.03 -18.47 20.36
N GLU A 101 20.55 -19.71 20.50
CA GLU A 101 19.47 -20.25 19.66
C GLU A 101 18.13 -20.10 20.36
N TYR A 102 17.14 -19.58 19.64
CA TYR A 102 15.77 -19.43 20.13
C TYR A 102 14.98 -20.74 19.96
N ILE A 103 14.31 -21.17 21.02
CA ILE A 103 13.53 -22.43 21.05
C ILE A 103 12.02 -22.17 21.00
N GLY A 104 11.54 -21.15 21.72
CA GLY A 104 10.12 -20.84 21.81
C GLY A 104 9.81 -19.95 23.02
N ARG A 105 8.54 -19.81 23.37
CA ARG A 105 8.12 -19.13 24.61
C ARG A 105 7.78 -20.13 25.70
N ALA A 106 7.97 -19.72 26.94
CA ALA A 106 7.47 -20.42 28.11
C ALA A 106 5.97 -20.13 28.39
N ASP A 107 5.39 -19.13 27.72
CA ASP A 107 4.00 -18.68 27.89
C ASP A 107 3.14 -18.84 26.62
N LYS A 108 1.84 -18.47 26.74
CA LYS A 108 0.74 -18.84 25.83
C LYS A 108 0.40 -17.77 24.76
N GLN A 109 1.35 -16.96 24.30
CA GLN A 109 1.12 -16.00 23.20
C GLN A 109 0.66 -16.72 21.91
N VAL A 110 -0.32 -16.15 21.19
CA VAL A 110 -0.89 -16.73 19.96
C VAL A 110 -0.61 -15.86 18.73
N LYS A 111 -0.62 -16.46 17.54
CA LYS A 111 -0.52 -15.74 16.26
C LYS A 111 -1.89 -15.66 15.59
N ILE A 112 -2.36 -14.45 15.31
CA ILE A 112 -3.64 -14.18 14.63
C ILE A 112 -3.34 -13.26 13.45
N ARG A 113 -3.69 -13.69 12.23
CA ARG A 113 -3.50 -12.89 10.99
C ARG A 113 -2.08 -12.33 10.81
N GLY A 114 -1.08 -13.11 11.22
CA GLY A 114 0.35 -12.71 11.16
C GLY A 114 0.85 -11.87 12.34
N PHE A 115 -0.03 -11.42 13.24
CA PHE A 115 0.31 -10.63 14.43
C PHE A 115 0.46 -11.54 15.66
N ARG A 116 1.46 -11.27 16.50
CA ARG A 116 1.60 -11.92 17.82
C ARG A 116 0.75 -11.15 18.82
N ILE A 117 -0.14 -11.84 19.52
CA ILE A 117 -1.13 -11.23 20.42
C ILE A 117 -1.02 -11.86 21.81
N GLU A 118 -1.04 -10.99 22.82
CA GLU A 118 -1.20 -11.36 24.22
C GLU A 118 -2.69 -11.39 24.58
N LEU A 119 -3.23 -12.58 24.80
CA LEU A 119 -4.67 -12.72 25.11
C LEU A 119 -5.07 -12.00 26.40
N GLY A 120 -4.15 -11.93 27.37
CA GLY A 120 -4.36 -11.24 28.64
C GLY A 120 -4.58 -9.73 28.50
N GLU A 121 -4.04 -9.10 27.45
CA GLU A 121 -4.27 -7.68 27.16
C GLU A 121 -5.74 -7.43 26.79
N ILE A 122 -6.31 -8.32 25.96
CA ILE A 122 -7.71 -8.27 25.55
C ILE A 122 -8.62 -8.60 26.74
N GLU A 123 -8.28 -9.63 27.54
CA GLU A 123 -8.99 -9.98 28.78
C GLU A 123 -9.01 -8.80 29.76
N THR A 124 -7.91 -8.05 29.90
CA THR A 124 -7.83 -6.90 30.80
C THR A 124 -8.72 -5.74 30.34
N ILE A 125 -8.71 -5.42 29.04
CA ILE A 125 -9.57 -4.36 28.48
C ILE A 125 -11.05 -4.72 28.62
N LEU A 126 -11.42 -5.97 28.33
CA LEU A 126 -12.79 -6.45 28.50
C LEU A 126 -13.21 -6.48 29.98
N GLY A 127 -12.33 -6.93 30.87
CA GLY A 127 -12.60 -6.99 32.31
C GLY A 127 -12.82 -5.61 32.96
N ASN A 128 -12.38 -4.53 32.32
CA ASN A 128 -12.63 -3.16 32.79
C ASN A 128 -14.00 -2.60 32.34
N HIS A 129 -14.78 -3.32 31.54
CA HIS A 129 -16.12 -2.91 31.16
C HIS A 129 -17.10 -3.11 32.34
N PRO A 130 -17.94 -2.12 32.71
CA PRO A 130 -18.82 -2.20 33.90
C PRO A 130 -19.74 -3.43 33.93
N ASP A 131 -20.14 -3.88 32.75
CA ASP A 131 -21.10 -4.97 32.54
C ASP A 131 -20.46 -6.37 32.45
N ILE A 132 -19.13 -6.47 32.46
CA ILE A 132 -18.39 -7.73 32.37
C ILE A 132 -17.93 -8.12 33.77
N LYS A 133 -18.40 -9.29 34.27
CA LYS A 133 -17.99 -9.84 35.56
C LYS A 133 -16.75 -10.70 35.45
N GLU A 134 -16.70 -11.58 34.44
CA GLU A 134 -15.55 -12.43 34.14
C GLU A 134 -15.36 -12.55 32.62
N VAL A 135 -14.12 -12.69 32.17
CA VAL A 135 -13.80 -12.88 30.75
C VAL A 135 -12.59 -13.79 30.59
N THR A 136 -12.62 -14.65 29.58
CA THR A 136 -11.41 -15.27 29.05
C THR A 136 -11.39 -15.20 27.52
N VAL A 137 -10.22 -15.02 26.95
CA VAL A 137 -10.00 -15.01 25.51
C VAL A 137 -9.16 -16.22 25.13
N VAL A 138 -9.54 -16.86 24.03
CA VAL A 138 -8.85 -18.01 23.46
C VAL A 138 -8.65 -17.80 21.96
N ALA A 139 -7.61 -18.44 21.41
CA ALA A 139 -7.49 -18.63 19.97
C ALA A 139 -8.09 -19.99 19.61
N GLN A 140 -8.96 -20.01 18.61
CA GLN A 140 -9.57 -21.23 18.07
C GLN A 140 -9.44 -21.19 16.55
N GLU A 141 -9.32 -22.36 15.91
CA GLU A 141 -9.29 -22.47 14.45
C GLU A 141 -10.71 -22.27 13.88
N ASP A 142 -10.79 -21.58 12.75
CA ASP A 142 -12.01 -21.48 11.94
C ASP A 142 -12.15 -22.66 10.95
N SER A 143 -13.22 -22.65 10.15
CA SER A 143 -13.53 -23.71 9.18
C SER A 143 -12.50 -23.84 8.05
N PHE A 144 -11.58 -22.89 7.90
CA PHE A 144 -10.50 -22.87 6.91
C PHE A 144 -9.12 -23.17 7.51
N GLY A 145 -9.04 -23.36 8.84
CA GLY A 145 -7.80 -23.67 9.56
C GLY A 145 -7.03 -22.43 10.03
N ASP A 146 -7.63 -21.24 9.97
CA ASP A 146 -7.01 -20.00 10.46
C ASP A 146 -7.37 -19.75 11.94
N ASN A 147 -6.40 -19.26 12.71
CA ASN A 147 -6.63 -18.91 14.11
C ASN A 147 -7.41 -17.60 14.23
N ILE A 148 -8.55 -17.64 14.91
CA ILE A 148 -9.39 -16.49 15.27
C ILE A 148 -9.46 -16.32 16.79
N LEU A 149 -9.73 -15.09 17.23
CA LEU A 149 -9.90 -14.76 18.64
C LEU A 149 -11.37 -14.90 19.06
N VAL A 150 -11.63 -15.62 20.14
CA VAL A 150 -12.96 -15.79 20.73
C VAL A 150 -12.91 -15.37 22.20
N ALA A 151 -13.78 -14.43 22.59
CA ALA A 151 -13.93 -13.96 23.97
C ALA A 151 -15.18 -14.59 24.61
N TYR A 152 -15.00 -15.30 25.72
CA TYR A 152 -16.07 -15.86 26.53
C TYR A 152 -16.31 -14.99 27.75
N ILE A 153 -17.54 -14.52 27.93
CA ILE A 153 -17.89 -13.45 28.88
C ILE A 153 -19.04 -13.88 29.77
N VAL A 154 -18.85 -13.68 31.08
CA VAL A 154 -19.91 -13.72 32.10
C VAL A 154 -20.24 -12.27 32.44
N GLY A 155 -21.46 -11.81 32.15
CA GLY A 155 -21.82 -10.39 32.31
C GLY A 155 -23.23 -10.06 31.83
N GLU A 156 -23.62 -8.79 31.90
CA GLU A 156 -24.92 -8.27 31.47
C GLU A 156 -24.74 -7.11 30.48
N GLY A 157 -24.62 -7.38 29.18
CA GLY A 157 -24.48 -6.35 28.15
C GLY A 157 -24.63 -6.90 26.74
N ASP A 158 -24.48 -6.03 25.74
CA ASP A 158 -24.53 -6.37 24.31
C ASP A 158 -23.13 -6.61 23.71
N THR A 159 -23.05 -7.60 22.82
CA THR A 159 -21.84 -7.93 22.06
C THR A 159 -21.32 -6.76 21.23
N GLN A 160 -22.18 -5.88 20.70
CA GLN A 160 -21.73 -4.69 19.96
C GLN A 160 -21.06 -3.66 20.87
N GLU A 161 -21.57 -3.48 22.08
CA GLU A 161 -20.98 -2.58 23.08
C GLU A 161 -19.61 -3.09 23.54
N TRP A 162 -19.47 -4.38 23.81
CA TRP A 162 -18.18 -4.99 24.15
C TRP A 162 -17.19 -4.90 22.99
N ARG A 163 -17.63 -5.16 21.75
CA ARG A 163 -16.79 -5.01 20.55
C ARG A 163 -16.33 -3.58 20.37
N LYS A 164 -17.22 -2.61 20.53
CA LYS A 164 -16.90 -1.18 20.46
C LYS A 164 -15.93 -0.78 21.56
N HIS A 165 -16.14 -1.25 22.78
CA HIS A 165 -15.25 -1.00 23.91
C HIS A 165 -13.84 -1.52 23.63
N VAL A 166 -13.69 -2.73 23.11
CA VAL A 166 -12.37 -3.26 22.71
C VAL A 166 -11.80 -2.48 21.53
N GLY A 167 -12.59 -2.22 20.48
CA GLY A 167 -12.14 -1.52 19.28
C GLY A 167 -11.76 -0.05 19.49
N VAL A 168 -12.20 0.58 20.58
CA VAL A 168 -11.73 1.91 21.00
C VAL A 168 -10.32 1.85 21.61
N HIS A 169 -9.97 0.73 22.26
CA HIS A 169 -8.73 0.62 23.05
C HIS A 169 -7.65 -0.25 22.39
N LEU A 170 -8.03 -1.18 21.49
CA LEU A 170 -7.13 -2.13 20.84
C LEU A 170 -7.30 -2.13 19.31
N PRO A 171 -6.22 -2.44 18.54
CA PRO A 171 -6.28 -2.58 17.07
C PRO A 171 -7.27 -3.65 16.61
N ASN A 172 -7.80 -3.50 15.39
CA ASN A 172 -8.83 -4.42 14.84
C ASN A 172 -8.43 -5.90 14.82
N TYR A 173 -7.15 -6.24 14.65
CA TYR A 173 -6.68 -7.63 14.68
C TYR A 173 -6.66 -8.24 16.10
N MET A 174 -6.73 -7.42 17.15
CA MET A 174 -6.87 -7.83 18.56
C MET A 174 -8.32 -7.84 19.03
N VAL A 175 -9.26 -7.28 18.26
CA VAL A 175 -10.68 -7.36 18.57
C VAL A 175 -11.14 -8.81 18.34
N PRO A 176 -11.69 -9.51 19.34
CA PRO A 176 -12.23 -10.85 19.16
C PRO A 176 -13.19 -10.93 17.98
N ALA A 177 -13.02 -11.94 17.13
CA ALA A 177 -13.95 -12.22 16.05
C ALA A 177 -15.35 -12.49 16.63
N HIS A 178 -15.40 -13.16 17.78
CA HIS A 178 -16.64 -13.55 18.45
C HIS A 178 -16.62 -13.25 19.94
N PHE A 179 -17.79 -12.82 20.44
CA PHE A 179 -18.07 -12.57 21.85
C PHE A 179 -19.18 -13.53 22.28
N ILE A 180 -18.87 -14.48 23.15
CA ILE A 180 -19.76 -15.57 23.55
C ILE A 180 -20.16 -15.36 25.01
N LYS A 181 -21.44 -15.08 25.23
CA LYS A 181 -21.99 -14.96 26.58
C LYS A 181 -22.21 -16.34 27.18
N ILE A 182 -21.69 -16.57 28.38
CA ILE A 182 -21.83 -17.84 29.13
C ILE A 182 -22.26 -17.56 30.57
N GLU A 183 -22.92 -18.54 31.20
CA GLU A 183 -23.43 -18.40 32.57
C GLU A 183 -22.29 -18.39 33.61
N SER A 184 -21.24 -19.18 33.39
CA SER A 184 -20.04 -19.24 34.25
C SER A 184 -18.85 -19.79 33.47
N LEU A 185 -17.63 -19.37 33.84
CA LEU A 185 -16.41 -19.96 33.28
C LEU A 185 -16.17 -21.35 33.88
N PRO A 186 -15.95 -22.40 33.07
CA PRO A 186 -15.60 -23.72 33.59
C PRO A 186 -14.26 -23.66 34.32
N LEU A 187 -14.15 -24.30 35.49
CA LEU A 187 -12.96 -24.30 36.32
C LEU A 187 -12.39 -25.71 36.46
N THR A 188 -11.07 -25.81 36.40
CA THR A 188 -10.29 -27.02 36.75
C THR A 188 -10.37 -27.31 38.25
N VAL A 189 -9.98 -28.51 38.67
CA VAL A 189 -9.88 -28.91 40.09
C VAL A 189 -9.01 -27.99 40.98
N ASN A 190 -8.16 -27.17 40.36
CA ASN A 190 -7.28 -26.20 41.03
C ASN A 190 -7.82 -24.76 40.99
N GLY A 191 -9.08 -24.55 40.55
CA GLY A 191 -9.73 -23.23 40.53
C GLY A 191 -9.28 -22.29 39.40
N LYS A 192 -8.57 -22.79 38.39
CA LYS A 192 -8.23 -22.03 37.16
C LYS A 192 -9.24 -22.32 36.05
N VAL A 193 -9.48 -21.35 35.16
CA VAL A 193 -10.34 -21.52 33.98
C VAL A 193 -9.86 -22.70 33.12
N ASP A 194 -10.75 -23.65 32.88
CA ASP A 194 -10.55 -24.80 32.01
C ASP A 194 -10.91 -24.44 30.56
N LYS A 195 -9.90 -24.03 29.79
CA LYS A 195 -10.08 -23.56 28.41
C LYS A 195 -10.52 -24.68 27.46
N ASP A 196 -10.24 -25.95 27.79
CA ASP A 196 -10.61 -27.10 26.98
C ASP A 196 -12.08 -27.51 27.19
N ALA A 197 -12.68 -27.10 28.30
CA ALA A 197 -14.09 -27.30 28.62
C ALA A 197 -15.00 -26.14 28.16
N LEU A 198 -14.47 -25.12 27.49
CA LEU A 198 -15.26 -24.02 26.92
C LEU A 198 -16.13 -24.53 25.76
N PRO A 199 -17.39 -24.08 25.66
CA PRO A 199 -18.27 -24.56 24.61
C PRO A 199 -17.80 -24.08 23.23
N ALA A 200 -17.97 -24.90 22.20
CA ALA A 200 -17.54 -24.56 20.84
C ALA A 200 -18.28 -23.31 20.32
N TRP A 201 -17.52 -22.30 19.89
CA TRP A 201 -18.06 -21.01 19.44
C TRP A 201 -19.02 -21.16 18.25
N ALA A 202 -18.68 -22.04 17.30
CA ALA A 202 -19.46 -22.27 16.08
C ALA A 202 -20.90 -22.76 16.37
N SER A 203 -21.11 -23.50 17.47
CA SER A 203 -22.44 -23.95 17.87
C SER A 203 -23.28 -22.88 18.57
N ILE A 204 -22.67 -21.81 19.09
CA ILE A 204 -23.36 -20.75 19.86
C ILE A 204 -23.72 -19.54 18.97
N ILE A 205 -22.95 -19.27 17.90
CA ILE A 205 -23.23 -18.14 17.00
C ILE A 205 -24.50 -18.36 16.17
N GLN A 206 -24.96 -19.59 16.02
CA GLN A 206 -26.25 -19.90 15.41
C GLN A 206 -27.45 -19.22 16.13
N THR A 207 -27.24 -18.62 17.32
CA THR A 207 -28.30 -18.01 18.13
C THR A 207 -28.15 -16.51 18.42
N ASN A 208 -27.31 -15.75 17.70
CA ASN A 208 -27.12 -14.31 18.00
C ASN A 208 -28.33 -13.43 17.57
N GLU A 209 -28.88 -12.67 18.52
CA GLU A 209 -29.95 -11.67 18.32
C GLU A 209 -29.43 -10.54 17.39
N GLY A 210 -29.83 -10.58 16.12
CA GLY A 210 -29.44 -9.60 15.11
C GLY A 210 -29.03 -10.21 13.77
N TYR A 211 -28.63 -11.49 13.78
CA TYR A 211 -28.49 -12.27 12.55
C TYR A 211 -29.86 -12.45 11.91
N ILE A 212 -30.01 -11.90 10.71
CA ILE A 212 -31.16 -12.16 9.87
C ILE A 212 -30.64 -12.94 8.66
N ALA A 213 -31.01 -14.21 8.60
CA ALA A 213 -30.73 -15.08 7.46
C ALA A 213 -31.31 -14.50 6.16
N PRO A 214 -30.72 -14.82 4.99
CA PRO A 214 -31.27 -14.40 3.71
C PRO A 214 -32.70 -14.92 3.53
N ARG A 215 -33.63 -14.02 3.20
CA ARG A 215 -35.08 -14.27 3.22
C ARG A 215 -35.64 -14.68 1.86
N ASN A 216 -34.88 -14.48 0.80
CA ASN A 216 -35.27 -14.78 -0.57
C ASN A 216 -34.07 -15.25 -1.39
N ARG A 217 -34.33 -15.77 -2.59
CA ARG A 217 -33.30 -16.32 -3.49
C ARG A 217 -32.22 -15.31 -3.88
N VAL A 218 -32.58 -14.02 -4.02
CA VAL A 218 -31.63 -12.95 -4.34
C VAL A 218 -30.67 -12.75 -3.18
N GLU A 219 -31.20 -12.59 -1.96
CA GLU A 219 -30.39 -12.46 -0.73
C GLU A 219 -29.50 -13.70 -0.51
N GLN A 220 -30.00 -14.91 -0.78
CA GLN A 220 -29.22 -16.16 -0.67
C GLN A 220 -28.01 -16.14 -1.62
N LYS A 221 -28.26 -15.82 -2.90
CA LYS A 221 -27.18 -15.75 -3.90
C LYS A 221 -26.16 -14.67 -3.56
N MET A 222 -26.61 -13.54 -3.04
CA MET A 222 -25.70 -12.47 -2.59
C MET A 222 -24.82 -12.90 -1.42
N VAL A 223 -25.39 -13.61 -0.43
CA VAL A 223 -24.63 -14.18 0.70
C VAL A 223 -23.57 -15.16 0.20
N GLU A 224 -23.90 -16.05 -0.74
CA GLU A 224 -22.93 -16.98 -1.36
C GLU A 224 -21.77 -16.21 -2.03
N ILE A 225 -22.09 -15.22 -2.86
CA ILE A 225 -21.07 -14.42 -3.57
C ILE A 225 -20.20 -13.63 -2.59
N TRP A 226 -20.81 -13.02 -1.56
CA TRP A 226 -20.05 -12.30 -0.52
C TRP A 226 -19.15 -13.22 0.27
N SER A 227 -19.65 -14.40 0.64
CA SER A 227 -18.90 -15.44 1.34
C SER A 227 -17.64 -15.83 0.57
N GLU A 228 -17.77 -16.14 -0.72
CA GLU A 228 -16.64 -16.52 -1.57
C GLU A 228 -15.64 -15.38 -1.79
N VAL A 229 -16.12 -14.14 -1.93
CA VAL A 229 -15.25 -13.00 -2.23
C VAL A 229 -14.55 -12.46 -0.99
N LEU A 230 -15.23 -12.43 0.17
CA LEU A 230 -14.68 -11.94 1.43
C LEU A 230 -13.91 -13.03 2.21
N GLY A 231 -14.09 -14.31 1.88
CA GLY A 231 -13.50 -15.42 2.63
C GLY A 231 -14.15 -15.62 4.00
N ILE A 232 -15.45 -15.32 4.12
CA ILE A 232 -16.23 -15.44 5.36
C ILE A 232 -17.27 -16.55 5.17
N ASP A 233 -17.49 -17.40 6.17
CA ASP A 233 -18.52 -18.45 6.08
C ASP A 233 -19.91 -17.85 5.82
N SER A 234 -20.65 -18.43 4.86
CA SER A 234 -21.99 -17.95 4.47
C SER A 234 -22.98 -17.87 5.64
N SER A 235 -22.86 -18.73 6.65
CA SER A 235 -23.69 -18.72 7.85
C SER A 235 -23.34 -17.60 8.84
N ALA A 236 -22.19 -16.96 8.66
CA ALA A 236 -21.72 -15.82 9.45
C ALA A 236 -22.06 -14.46 8.81
N ILE A 237 -22.71 -14.43 7.64
CA ILE A 237 -23.10 -13.19 6.93
C ILE A 237 -24.61 -12.98 7.07
N GLY A 238 -25.01 -12.05 7.93
CA GLY A 238 -26.38 -11.58 8.06
C GLY A 238 -26.74 -10.54 7.00
N ILE A 239 -28.03 -10.44 6.63
CA ILE A 239 -28.45 -9.49 5.58
C ILE A 239 -28.28 -8.00 5.96
N ASN A 240 -28.06 -7.70 7.24
CA ASN A 240 -27.83 -6.34 7.74
C ASN A 240 -26.35 -5.98 7.85
N ASP A 241 -25.44 -6.94 7.63
CA ASP A 241 -24.01 -6.68 7.76
C ASP A 241 -23.52 -5.74 6.67
N ASN A 242 -22.65 -4.81 7.04
CA ASN A 242 -22.09 -3.82 6.14
C ASN A 242 -20.86 -4.38 5.42
N PHE A 243 -20.87 -4.33 4.09
CA PHE A 243 -19.79 -4.80 3.22
C PHE A 243 -18.41 -4.28 3.64
N PHE A 244 -18.29 -2.99 3.96
CA PHE A 244 -17.01 -2.36 4.28
C PHE A 244 -16.54 -2.69 5.69
N GLU A 245 -17.47 -2.94 6.62
CA GLU A 245 -17.14 -3.38 7.98
C GLU A 245 -16.67 -4.84 8.00
N LEU A 246 -17.16 -5.67 7.08
CA LEU A 246 -16.68 -7.04 6.85
C LEU A 246 -15.31 -7.10 6.15
N GLY A 247 -14.63 -5.97 5.95
CA GLY A 247 -13.32 -5.90 5.28
C GLY A 247 -13.40 -5.73 3.76
N GLY A 248 -14.58 -5.45 3.22
CA GLY A 248 -14.79 -5.15 1.81
C GLY A 248 -14.08 -3.86 1.37
N HIS A 249 -13.48 -3.88 0.19
CA HIS A 249 -12.89 -2.70 -0.48
C HIS A 249 -13.25 -2.68 -1.97
N SER A 250 -12.93 -1.59 -2.69
CA SER A 250 -13.39 -1.38 -4.09
C SER A 250 -13.04 -2.52 -5.05
N LEU A 251 -11.93 -3.23 -4.80
CA LEU A 251 -11.54 -4.41 -5.56
C LEU A 251 -12.53 -5.57 -5.38
N LEU A 252 -12.91 -5.84 -4.14
CA LEU A 252 -13.86 -6.90 -3.79
C LEU A 252 -15.27 -6.50 -4.23
N ALA A 253 -15.64 -5.22 -4.13
CA ALA A 253 -16.88 -4.69 -4.68
C ALA A 253 -16.98 -4.91 -6.20
N THR A 254 -15.86 -4.72 -6.92
CA THR A 254 -15.78 -4.99 -8.36
C THR A 254 -16.06 -6.46 -8.67
N LYS A 255 -15.44 -7.38 -7.92
CA LYS A 255 -15.69 -8.83 -8.09
C LYS A 255 -17.13 -9.22 -7.77
N ILE A 256 -17.72 -8.64 -6.73
CA ILE A 256 -19.11 -8.90 -6.35
C ILE A 256 -20.07 -8.39 -7.42
N THR A 257 -19.92 -7.13 -7.85
CA THR A 257 -20.80 -6.55 -8.89
C THR A 257 -20.70 -7.30 -10.21
N SER A 258 -19.49 -7.68 -10.62
CA SER A 258 -19.25 -8.55 -11.77
C SER A 258 -20.01 -9.88 -11.65
N ARG A 259 -19.79 -10.64 -10.56
CA ARG A 259 -20.46 -11.94 -10.35
C ARG A 259 -21.98 -11.82 -10.27
N LEU A 260 -22.50 -10.80 -9.58
CA LEU A 260 -23.93 -10.50 -9.55
C LEU A 260 -24.48 -10.18 -10.94
N GLY A 261 -23.71 -9.45 -11.75
CA GLY A 261 -24.10 -9.12 -13.12
C GLY A 261 -24.23 -10.35 -14.02
N VAL A 262 -23.37 -11.36 -13.83
CA VAL A 262 -23.52 -12.67 -14.50
C VAL A 262 -24.77 -13.38 -14.04
N ASP A 263 -24.87 -13.61 -12.73
CA ASP A 263 -25.90 -14.48 -12.15
C ASP A 263 -27.32 -13.93 -12.38
N PHE A 264 -27.45 -12.60 -12.42
CA PHE A 264 -28.73 -11.91 -12.62
C PHE A 264 -28.90 -11.32 -14.02
N SER A 265 -27.90 -11.42 -14.90
CA SER A 265 -27.92 -10.87 -16.27
C SER A 265 -28.31 -9.38 -16.33
N ILE A 266 -27.75 -8.58 -15.41
CA ILE A 266 -27.97 -7.14 -15.31
C ILE A 266 -26.66 -6.39 -15.13
N LEU A 267 -26.59 -5.13 -15.54
CA LEU A 267 -25.45 -4.28 -15.20
C LEU A 267 -25.60 -3.82 -13.74
N VAL A 268 -24.75 -4.36 -12.87
CA VAL A 268 -24.67 -3.94 -11.46
C VAL A 268 -23.51 -2.97 -11.32
N GLN A 269 -23.78 -1.77 -10.81
CA GLN A 269 -22.75 -0.75 -10.68
C GLN A 269 -22.11 -0.81 -9.30
N ILE A 270 -20.81 -0.49 -9.21
CA ILE A 270 -20.09 -0.44 -7.93
C ILE A 270 -20.76 0.56 -6.96
N ARG A 271 -21.32 1.66 -7.48
CA ARG A 271 -22.12 2.63 -6.69
C ARG A 271 -23.23 1.95 -5.90
N ASP A 272 -23.89 0.94 -6.46
CA ASP A 272 -25.00 0.26 -5.78
C ASP A 272 -24.54 -0.36 -4.44
N ILE A 273 -23.29 -0.85 -4.34
CA ILE A 273 -22.71 -1.34 -3.07
C ILE A 273 -22.41 -0.19 -2.10
N PHE A 274 -21.94 0.95 -2.59
CA PHE A 274 -21.64 2.11 -1.74
C PHE A 274 -22.91 2.78 -1.18
N GLU A 275 -23.97 2.85 -1.97
CA GLU A 275 -25.27 3.40 -1.55
C GLU A 275 -26.07 2.42 -0.70
N TYR A 276 -25.94 1.13 -0.98
CA TYR A 276 -26.65 0.06 -0.29
C TYR A 276 -25.64 -0.94 0.28
N PRO A 277 -24.89 -0.59 1.34
CA PRO A 277 -23.76 -1.40 1.81
C PRO A 277 -24.17 -2.69 2.52
N THR A 278 -25.46 -3.02 2.64
CA THR A 278 -25.95 -4.26 3.26
C THR A 278 -26.76 -5.07 2.27
N ILE A 279 -26.71 -6.41 2.38
CA ILE A 279 -27.42 -7.33 1.48
C ILE A 279 -28.93 -7.02 1.43
N LYS A 280 -29.54 -6.66 2.56
CA LYS A 280 -30.96 -6.28 2.67
C LYS A 280 -31.35 -5.10 1.78
N HIS A 281 -30.48 -4.09 1.68
CA HIS A 281 -30.76 -2.89 0.87
C HIS A 281 -30.35 -3.13 -0.57
N PHE A 282 -29.22 -3.79 -0.79
CA PHE A 282 -28.72 -4.06 -2.12
C PHE A 282 -29.58 -5.07 -2.88
N SER A 283 -30.17 -6.07 -2.21
CA SER A 283 -31.12 -7.01 -2.81
C SER A 283 -32.36 -6.30 -3.37
N LYS A 284 -32.86 -5.25 -2.70
CA LYS A 284 -33.96 -4.42 -3.20
C LYS A 284 -33.56 -3.66 -4.46
N ARG A 285 -32.35 -3.12 -4.50
CA ARG A 285 -31.80 -2.44 -5.68
C ARG A 285 -31.66 -3.40 -6.85
N LEU A 286 -31.11 -4.60 -6.65
CA LEU A 286 -31.04 -5.63 -7.69
C LEU A 286 -32.43 -6.02 -8.20
N THR A 287 -33.40 -6.20 -7.29
CA THR A 287 -34.79 -6.51 -7.66
C THR A 287 -35.42 -5.39 -8.50
N PHE A 288 -35.14 -4.13 -8.18
CA PHE A 288 -35.58 -2.98 -8.97
C PHE A 288 -34.95 -2.96 -10.37
N LEU A 289 -33.66 -3.26 -10.49
CA LEU A 289 -32.96 -3.35 -11.78
C LEU A 289 -33.51 -4.51 -12.63
N LEU A 290 -33.77 -5.67 -12.02
CA LEU A 290 -34.40 -6.82 -12.67
C LEU A 290 -35.79 -6.48 -13.24
N GLY A 291 -36.57 -5.66 -12.53
CA GLY A 291 -37.89 -5.19 -12.97
C GLY A 291 -37.87 -4.17 -14.11
N LYS A 292 -36.70 -3.63 -14.46
CA LYS A 292 -36.50 -2.62 -15.52
C LYS A 292 -35.85 -3.16 -16.80
N THR A 293 -35.75 -4.48 -16.93
CA THR A 293 -35.09 -5.20 -18.05
C THR A 293 -35.65 -4.91 -19.46
N GLY A 294 -36.66 -4.05 -19.60
CA GLY A 294 -37.16 -3.52 -20.88
C GLY A 294 -36.77 -2.07 -21.22
N GLU A 295 -36.17 -1.29 -20.30
CA GLU A 295 -35.84 0.14 -20.47
C GLU A 295 -34.37 0.50 -20.16
N ILE A 296 -33.56 -0.45 -19.68
CA ILE A 296 -32.14 -0.26 -19.37
C ILE A 296 -31.30 -0.89 -20.49
N ASP A 297 -30.26 -0.19 -20.95
CA ASP A 297 -29.26 -0.71 -21.90
C ASP A 297 -28.86 -2.14 -21.50
N VAL A 298 -29.26 -3.12 -22.31
CA VAL A 298 -29.06 -4.54 -22.03
C VAL A 298 -27.57 -4.83 -22.01
N PHE A 299 -27.03 -5.20 -20.85
CA PHE A 299 -25.66 -5.68 -20.75
C PHE A 299 -25.50 -6.91 -21.64
N THR A 300 -24.69 -6.80 -22.70
CA THR A 300 -24.34 -7.95 -23.53
C THR A 300 -23.19 -8.68 -22.83
N PRO A 301 -23.35 -9.94 -22.40
CA PRO A 301 -22.28 -10.65 -21.71
C PRO A 301 -21.04 -10.81 -22.60
N LEU A 302 -19.86 -10.72 -21.99
CA LEU A 302 -18.59 -11.03 -22.64
C LEU A 302 -18.55 -12.54 -22.95
N GLN A 303 -18.34 -12.89 -24.23
CA GLN A 303 -18.34 -14.27 -24.71
C GLN A 303 -17.14 -14.51 -25.63
N SER A 304 -16.74 -15.78 -25.74
CA SER A 304 -15.70 -16.17 -26.70
C SER A 304 -16.21 -16.01 -28.13
N VAL A 305 -15.38 -15.43 -28.99
CA VAL A 305 -15.69 -15.20 -30.40
C VAL A 305 -14.64 -15.85 -31.30
N LYS A 306 -15.02 -16.08 -32.56
CA LYS A 306 -14.08 -16.61 -33.55
C LYS A 306 -12.92 -15.64 -33.79
N ARG A 307 -11.70 -16.18 -33.79
CA ARG A 307 -10.47 -15.44 -34.14
C ARG A 307 -10.39 -15.16 -35.63
N GLU A 308 -10.04 -13.93 -35.96
CA GLU A 308 -9.68 -13.46 -37.30
C GLU A 308 -8.16 -13.24 -37.36
N GLN A 309 -7.63 -13.01 -38.57
CA GLN A 309 -6.20 -12.76 -38.76
C GLN A 309 -5.77 -11.41 -38.16
N TYR A 310 -6.63 -10.41 -38.24
CA TYR A 310 -6.38 -9.04 -37.78
C TYR A 310 -7.47 -8.65 -36.80
N GLU A 311 -7.13 -8.55 -35.53
CA GLU A 311 -8.09 -8.23 -34.48
C GLU A 311 -7.92 -6.76 -34.04
N PRO A 312 -9.00 -6.06 -33.67
CA PRO A 312 -8.89 -4.68 -33.23
C PRO A 312 -8.14 -4.56 -31.90
N LEU A 313 -7.37 -3.48 -31.71
CA LEU A 313 -6.86 -3.12 -30.38
C LEU A 313 -8.01 -2.66 -29.47
N SER A 314 -7.88 -2.90 -28.16
CA SER A 314 -8.67 -2.16 -27.17
C SER A 314 -8.31 -0.67 -27.22
N PHE A 315 -9.17 0.19 -26.68
CA PHE A 315 -8.86 1.62 -26.64
C PHE A 315 -7.58 1.92 -25.84
N ALA A 316 -7.37 1.22 -24.73
CA ALA A 316 -6.19 1.37 -23.89
C ALA A 316 -4.90 0.93 -24.62
N GLN A 317 -4.97 -0.15 -25.41
CA GLN A 317 -3.84 -0.56 -26.26
C GLN A 317 -3.57 0.44 -27.38
N GLN A 318 -4.63 0.99 -28.00
CA GLN A 318 -4.49 1.97 -29.08
C GLN A 318 -3.75 3.21 -28.60
N ARG A 319 -4.01 3.68 -27.37
CA ARG A 319 -3.23 4.74 -26.72
C ARG A 319 -1.74 4.42 -26.69
N LEU A 320 -1.37 3.27 -26.14
CA LEU A 320 0.04 2.89 -26.00
C LEU A 320 0.72 2.70 -27.35
N TRP A 321 -0.01 2.18 -28.34
CA TRP A 321 0.48 2.07 -29.71
C TRP A 321 0.74 3.45 -30.35
N ILE A 322 -0.17 4.42 -30.16
CA ILE A 322 0.04 5.80 -30.64
C ILE A 322 1.26 6.43 -29.95
N MET A 323 1.40 6.24 -28.63
CA MET A 323 2.55 6.77 -27.89
C MET A 323 3.88 6.16 -28.35
N ASP A 324 3.91 4.86 -28.65
CA ASP A 324 5.08 4.18 -29.23
C ASP A 324 5.45 4.74 -30.62
N LYS A 325 4.45 5.14 -31.43
CA LYS A 325 4.67 5.81 -32.71
C LYS A 325 5.16 7.24 -32.59
N ILE A 326 4.73 7.99 -31.56
CA ILE A 326 5.15 9.37 -31.31
C ILE A 326 6.57 9.39 -30.71
N VAL A 327 6.81 8.58 -29.68
CA VAL A 327 8.10 8.48 -28.99
C VAL A 327 8.78 7.17 -29.40
N THR A 328 9.26 7.14 -30.64
CA THR A 328 9.88 5.93 -31.22
C THR A 328 11.08 5.45 -30.40
N ASN A 329 11.26 4.13 -30.31
CA ASN A 329 12.42 3.50 -29.64
C ASN A 329 12.52 3.86 -28.14
N SER A 330 11.37 4.02 -27.48
CA SER A 330 11.28 4.35 -26.06
C SER A 330 11.08 3.13 -25.17
N ALA A 331 11.65 3.18 -23.97
CA ALA A 331 11.42 2.19 -22.91
C ALA A 331 10.40 2.65 -21.86
N LEU A 332 9.69 3.75 -22.13
CA LEU A 332 8.79 4.41 -21.18
C LEU A 332 7.69 3.50 -20.62
N TYR A 333 7.21 2.56 -21.44
CA TYR A 333 6.16 1.61 -21.08
C TYR A 333 6.70 0.20 -20.81
N ASN A 334 8.00 0.07 -20.53
CA ASN A 334 8.54 -1.17 -19.99
C ASN A 334 8.14 -1.33 -18.53
N VAL A 335 7.76 -2.55 -18.15
CA VAL A 335 7.44 -2.95 -16.78
C VAL A 335 8.50 -3.96 -16.31
N PRO A 336 9.62 -3.49 -15.74
CA PRO A 336 10.65 -4.37 -15.19
C PRO A 336 10.22 -4.92 -13.82
N ILE A 337 10.28 -6.23 -13.67
CA ILE A 337 9.90 -6.96 -12.47
C ILE A 337 11.03 -7.92 -12.10
N ALA A 338 11.27 -8.08 -10.81
CA ALA A 338 12.24 -9.04 -10.30
C ALA A 338 11.65 -9.88 -9.17
N TRP A 339 11.93 -11.18 -9.19
CA TRP A 339 11.59 -12.12 -8.13
C TRP A 339 12.83 -12.90 -7.69
N ARG A 340 12.93 -13.14 -6.39
CA ARG A 340 13.85 -14.08 -5.77
C ARG A 340 13.13 -15.40 -5.58
N LEU A 341 13.69 -16.47 -6.12
CA LEU A 341 13.17 -17.82 -6.04
C LEU A 341 14.13 -18.63 -5.15
N LYS A 342 13.69 -19.00 -3.95
CA LYS A 342 14.46 -19.82 -3.00
C LYS A 342 13.97 -21.26 -3.05
N GLY A 343 14.89 -22.23 -2.95
CA GLY A 343 14.59 -23.66 -3.06
C GLY A 343 15.37 -24.34 -4.18
N LYS A 344 15.24 -25.66 -4.29
CA LYS A 344 15.93 -26.47 -5.31
C LYS A 344 15.10 -26.56 -6.58
N TRP A 345 15.13 -25.51 -7.37
CA TRP A 345 14.35 -25.40 -8.59
C TRP A 345 14.85 -26.28 -9.73
N ASN A 346 13.92 -26.97 -10.41
CA ASN A 346 14.21 -27.64 -11.69
C ASN A 346 14.08 -26.64 -12.84
N ILE A 347 15.22 -26.23 -13.42
CA ILE A 347 15.28 -25.20 -14.47
C ILE A 347 14.50 -25.60 -15.73
N ASP A 348 14.51 -26.88 -16.11
CA ASP A 348 13.80 -27.33 -17.30
C ASP A 348 12.28 -27.32 -17.09
N MET A 349 11.80 -27.65 -15.89
CA MET A 349 10.38 -27.53 -15.57
C MET A 349 9.95 -26.07 -15.49
N LEU A 350 10.80 -25.16 -14.98
CA LEU A 350 10.53 -23.72 -15.01
C LEU A 350 10.37 -23.21 -16.45
N LYS A 351 11.23 -23.63 -17.37
CA LYS A 351 11.14 -23.30 -18.80
C LYS A 351 9.87 -23.84 -19.46
N LYS A 352 9.48 -25.09 -19.15
CA LYS A 352 8.24 -25.69 -19.65
C LYS A 352 7.02 -24.93 -19.13
N GLY A 353 6.97 -24.66 -17.82
CA GLY A 353 5.91 -23.87 -17.22
C GLY A 353 5.78 -22.48 -17.83
N TYR A 354 6.92 -21.83 -18.09
CA TYR A 354 6.96 -20.48 -18.66
C TYR A 354 6.39 -20.45 -20.07
N ASN A 355 6.69 -21.45 -20.89
CA ASN A 355 6.08 -21.54 -22.21
C ASN A 355 4.61 -21.96 -22.14
N ALA A 356 4.21 -22.83 -21.20
CA ALA A 356 2.80 -23.21 -21.03
C ALA A 356 1.89 -22.00 -20.72
N ILE A 357 2.32 -21.09 -19.85
CA ILE A 357 1.56 -19.87 -19.58
C ILE A 357 1.49 -18.93 -20.81
N ILE A 358 2.56 -18.83 -21.61
CA ILE A 358 2.57 -18.04 -22.86
C ILE A 358 1.62 -18.62 -23.90
N HIS A 359 1.48 -19.95 -23.97
CA HIS A 359 0.51 -20.59 -24.86
C HIS A 359 -0.92 -20.38 -24.36
N ARG A 360 -1.14 -20.44 -23.04
CA ARG A 360 -2.46 -20.29 -22.40
C ARG A 360 -3.05 -18.89 -22.57
N HIS A 361 -2.24 -17.83 -22.48
CA HIS A 361 -2.69 -16.44 -22.64
C HIS A 361 -2.25 -15.88 -23.98
N GLU A 362 -3.20 -15.72 -24.92
CA GLU A 362 -2.94 -15.23 -26.29
C GLU A 362 -2.18 -13.91 -26.32
N ILE A 363 -2.45 -13.02 -25.36
CA ILE A 363 -1.85 -11.68 -25.30
C ILE A 363 -0.32 -11.70 -25.12
N LEU A 364 0.24 -12.73 -24.46
CA LEU A 364 1.69 -12.87 -24.25
C LEU A 364 2.46 -13.20 -25.54
N ARG A 365 1.75 -13.65 -26.57
CA ARG A 365 2.24 -13.98 -27.91
C ARG A 365 1.59 -13.12 -29.00
N THR A 366 1.06 -11.96 -28.62
CA THR A 366 0.43 -11.01 -29.53
C THR A 366 1.40 -9.90 -29.93
N VAL A 367 1.39 -9.57 -31.22
CA VAL A 367 2.12 -8.43 -31.81
C VAL A 367 1.14 -7.43 -32.42
N PHE A 368 1.61 -6.19 -32.63
CA PHE A 368 0.79 -5.06 -33.08
C PHE A 368 1.32 -4.51 -34.40
N HIS A 369 0.46 -4.50 -35.42
CA HIS A 369 0.77 -4.01 -36.75
C HIS A 369 -0.16 -2.88 -37.15
N GLU A 370 0.17 -2.23 -38.26
CA GLU A 370 -0.72 -1.31 -38.97
C GLU A 370 -1.13 -1.97 -40.28
N VAL A 371 -2.44 -2.06 -40.53
CA VAL A 371 -3.02 -2.58 -41.78
C VAL A 371 -4.07 -1.58 -42.23
N ASP A 372 -3.94 -1.09 -43.46
CA ASP A 372 -4.83 -0.06 -44.04
C ASP A 372 -5.03 1.18 -43.16
N GLY A 373 -3.93 1.65 -42.53
CA GLY A 373 -3.94 2.81 -41.65
C GLY A 373 -4.59 2.58 -40.29
N LYS A 374 -4.92 1.33 -39.92
CA LYS A 374 -5.53 0.96 -38.65
C LYS A 374 -4.60 0.05 -37.85
N PRO A 375 -4.45 0.28 -36.53
CA PRO A 375 -3.70 -0.64 -35.69
C PRO A 375 -4.49 -1.94 -35.50
N VAL A 376 -3.80 -3.07 -35.59
CA VAL A 376 -4.36 -4.42 -35.43
C VAL A 376 -3.47 -5.29 -34.54
N GLN A 377 -4.10 -6.23 -33.84
CA GLN A 377 -3.46 -7.28 -33.03
C GLN A 377 -3.36 -8.55 -33.88
N ILE A 378 -2.22 -9.24 -33.78
CA ILE A 378 -1.99 -10.54 -34.43
C ILE A 378 -1.46 -11.50 -33.37
N VAL A 379 -2.19 -12.59 -33.13
CA VAL A 379 -1.76 -13.66 -32.22
C VAL A 379 -0.84 -14.61 -32.97
N GLN A 380 0.42 -14.71 -32.53
CA GLN A 380 1.38 -15.64 -33.11
C GLN A 380 1.09 -17.07 -32.64
N GLN A 381 1.03 -18.03 -33.56
CA GLN A 381 0.82 -19.45 -33.23
C GLN A 381 2.16 -20.16 -33.00
N ASP A 382 2.16 -21.15 -32.11
CA ASP A 382 3.27 -22.08 -31.87
C ASP A 382 4.64 -21.42 -31.61
N ILE A 383 4.67 -20.31 -30.88
CA ILE A 383 5.93 -19.65 -30.50
C ILE A 383 6.51 -20.26 -29.23
N THR A 384 7.83 -20.41 -29.19
CA THR A 384 8.56 -20.70 -27.95
C THR A 384 9.37 -19.48 -27.56
N VAL A 385 9.10 -18.92 -26.38
CA VAL A 385 9.83 -17.78 -25.85
C VAL A 385 10.98 -18.29 -24.97
N PRO A 386 12.22 -17.86 -25.23
CA PRO A 386 13.37 -18.31 -24.47
C PRO A 386 13.35 -17.71 -23.06
N LEU A 387 13.34 -18.57 -22.04
CA LEU A 387 13.74 -18.20 -20.68
C LEU A 387 15.25 -18.40 -20.57
N SER A 388 15.99 -17.32 -20.81
CA SER A 388 17.46 -17.34 -20.79
C SER A 388 17.98 -17.64 -19.38
N VAL A 389 19.09 -18.37 -19.29
CA VAL A 389 19.68 -18.78 -18.01
C VAL A 389 21.09 -18.18 -17.90
N ILE A 390 21.34 -17.46 -16.82
CA ILE A 390 22.63 -16.84 -16.53
C ILE A 390 23.17 -17.45 -15.24
N ASP A 391 24.28 -18.17 -15.33
CA ASP A 391 24.94 -18.71 -14.14
C ASP A 391 25.90 -17.66 -13.56
N LEU A 392 25.70 -17.26 -12.31
CA LEU A 392 26.61 -16.35 -11.59
C LEU A 392 27.28 -17.02 -10.39
N ARG A 393 27.17 -18.34 -10.23
CA ARG A 393 27.69 -19.07 -9.05
C ARG A 393 29.19 -18.88 -8.83
N TYR A 394 29.94 -18.64 -9.90
CA TYR A 394 31.39 -18.45 -9.90
C TYR A 394 31.85 -17.06 -9.46
N LEU A 395 30.94 -16.08 -9.30
CA LEU A 395 31.27 -14.71 -8.91
C LEU A 395 31.25 -14.51 -7.38
N SER A 396 31.91 -13.44 -6.91
CA SER A 396 31.77 -12.95 -5.53
C SER A 396 30.36 -12.39 -5.27
N PRO A 397 29.87 -12.34 -4.02
CA PRO A 397 28.55 -11.75 -3.71
C PRO A 397 28.36 -10.32 -4.22
N GLU A 398 29.38 -9.46 -4.11
CA GLU A 398 29.37 -8.08 -4.60
C GLU A 398 29.27 -8.02 -6.13
N ASP A 399 30.03 -8.87 -6.83
CA ASP A 399 30.00 -8.95 -8.30
C ASP A 399 28.66 -9.49 -8.81
N LYS A 400 28.05 -10.47 -8.10
CA LYS A 400 26.71 -10.99 -8.45
C LYS A 400 25.67 -9.87 -8.38
N THR A 401 25.66 -9.11 -7.29
CA THR A 401 24.72 -8.01 -7.07
C THR A 401 24.88 -6.94 -8.15
N SER A 402 26.12 -6.51 -8.38
CA SER A 402 26.45 -5.53 -9.43
C SER A 402 26.03 -6.01 -10.82
N LYS A 403 26.20 -7.30 -11.12
CA LYS A 403 25.81 -7.89 -12.41
C LYS A 403 24.30 -7.91 -12.59
N ILE A 404 23.53 -8.31 -11.57
CA ILE A 404 22.06 -8.31 -11.60
C ILE A 404 21.52 -6.89 -11.82
N GLU A 405 22.05 -5.92 -11.08
CA GLU A 405 21.68 -4.52 -11.23
C GLU A 405 21.93 -4.02 -12.65
N ASN A 406 23.09 -4.33 -13.22
CA ASN A 406 23.44 -3.93 -14.57
C ASN A 406 22.53 -4.58 -15.63
N ILE A 407 22.33 -5.92 -15.57
CA ILE A 407 21.43 -6.63 -16.49
C ILE A 407 20.04 -6.00 -16.46
N SER A 408 19.51 -5.75 -15.26
CA SER A 408 18.18 -5.17 -15.18
C SER A 408 18.12 -3.71 -15.60
N LYS A 409 19.15 -2.89 -15.36
CA LYS A 409 19.20 -1.50 -15.86
C LYS A 409 19.18 -1.49 -17.40
N ILE A 410 19.91 -2.41 -18.03
CA ILE A 410 19.93 -2.58 -19.48
C ILE A 410 18.56 -3.03 -19.98
N GLU A 411 17.98 -4.09 -19.42
CA GLU A 411 16.68 -4.62 -19.86
C GLU A 411 15.54 -3.63 -19.67
N ALA A 412 15.53 -2.88 -18.56
CA ALA A 412 14.52 -1.86 -18.29
C ALA A 412 14.57 -0.72 -19.31
N LYS A 413 15.76 -0.35 -19.81
CA LYS A 413 15.96 0.74 -20.79
C LYS A 413 15.93 0.28 -22.25
N LYS A 414 15.90 -1.03 -22.50
CA LYS A 414 15.86 -1.57 -23.86
C LYS A 414 14.42 -1.46 -24.40
N PRO A 415 14.16 -0.74 -25.49
CA PRO A 415 12.81 -0.63 -26.05
C PRO A 415 12.31 -1.97 -26.58
N PHE A 416 10.98 -2.11 -26.74
CA PHE A 416 10.37 -3.21 -27.46
C PHE A 416 9.98 -2.75 -28.87
N ASP A 417 10.03 -3.68 -29.83
CA ASP A 417 9.37 -3.50 -31.12
C ASP A 417 8.01 -4.21 -31.06
N LEU A 418 6.94 -3.42 -31.04
CA LEU A 418 5.57 -3.93 -30.93
C LEU A 418 5.16 -4.83 -32.09
N SER A 419 5.82 -4.73 -33.24
CA SER A 419 5.51 -5.50 -34.46
C SER A 419 6.21 -6.85 -34.55
N GLN A 420 7.31 -7.05 -33.81
CA GLN A 420 8.11 -8.27 -33.92
C GLN A 420 7.85 -9.24 -32.76
N GLY A 421 7.68 -8.72 -31.54
CA GLY A 421 7.57 -9.54 -30.34
C GLY A 421 8.79 -10.44 -30.09
N PRO A 422 8.74 -11.36 -29.12
CA PRO A 422 7.77 -11.38 -28.02
C PRO A 422 7.90 -10.12 -27.16
N LEU A 423 6.78 -9.61 -26.64
CA LEU A 423 6.75 -8.37 -25.84
C LEU A 423 7.04 -8.59 -24.36
N LEU A 424 7.74 -9.68 -24.06
CA LEU A 424 8.32 -10.02 -22.77
C LEU A 424 9.74 -10.56 -22.95
N ARG A 425 10.65 -10.16 -22.07
CA ARG A 425 12.04 -10.63 -22.03
C ARG A 425 12.37 -11.10 -20.62
N THR A 426 12.89 -12.32 -20.50
CA THR A 426 13.12 -12.97 -19.21
C THR A 426 14.52 -13.55 -19.07
N HIS A 427 15.10 -13.36 -17.89
CA HIS A 427 16.40 -13.90 -17.49
C HIS A 427 16.26 -14.61 -16.14
N LEU A 428 16.58 -15.89 -16.11
CA LEU A 428 16.68 -16.69 -14.90
C LEU A 428 18.15 -16.77 -14.47
N ILE A 429 18.48 -16.09 -13.39
CA ILE A 429 19.84 -15.92 -12.90
C ILE A 429 20.09 -16.89 -11.76
N ILE A 430 21.10 -17.75 -11.88
CA ILE A 430 21.49 -18.70 -10.83
C ILE A 430 22.47 -18.03 -9.88
N MET A 431 22.05 -17.83 -8.62
CA MET A 431 22.89 -17.23 -7.58
C MET A 431 23.69 -18.30 -6.84
N ASP A 432 23.02 -19.38 -6.45
CA ASP A 432 23.59 -20.59 -5.87
C ASP A 432 22.69 -21.82 -6.16
N ASN A 433 22.94 -22.97 -5.51
CA ASN A 433 22.18 -24.19 -5.72
C ASN A 433 20.75 -24.18 -5.13
N LYS A 434 20.38 -23.17 -4.37
CA LYS A 434 19.05 -22.96 -3.76
C LYS A 434 18.51 -21.54 -3.93
N GLU A 435 19.14 -20.67 -4.71
CA GLU A 435 18.67 -19.31 -4.95
C GLU A 435 18.82 -18.95 -6.43
N LEU A 436 17.69 -18.51 -7.00
CA LEU A 436 17.59 -17.94 -8.34
C LEU A 436 17.00 -16.53 -8.26
N VAL A 437 17.32 -15.69 -9.24
CA VAL A 437 16.67 -14.40 -9.46
C VAL A 437 16.05 -14.41 -10.85
N LEU A 438 14.74 -14.23 -10.94
CA LEU A 438 14.06 -14.01 -12.21
C LEU A 438 13.97 -12.50 -12.45
N LEU A 439 14.53 -12.05 -13.56
CA LEU A 439 14.27 -10.73 -14.11
C LEU A 439 13.30 -10.89 -15.29
N CYS A 440 12.20 -10.14 -15.26
CA CYS A 440 11.19 -10.14 -16.31
C CYS A 440 10.90 -8.69 -16.69
N THR A 441 11.08 -8.33 -17.96
CA THR A 441 10.64 -7.02 -18.47
C THR A 441 9.56 -7.27 -19.49
N ILE A 442 8.39 -6.66 -19.32
CA ILE A 442 7.22 -6.83 -20.18
C ILE A 442 6.76 -5.46 -20.66
N HIS A 443 6.27 -5.36 -21.90
CA HIS A 443 5.68 -4.11 -22.37
C HIS A 443 4.25 -3.92 -21.81
N HIS A 444 3.93 -2.72 -21.35
CA HIS A 444 2.64 -2.42 -20.68
C HIS A 444 1.41 -2.64 -21.58
N ILE A 445 1.57 -2.67 -22.92
CA ILE A 445 0.48 -2.92 -23.88
C ILE A 445 -0.13 -4.32 -23.80
N ILE A 446 0.61 -5.30 -23.27
CA ILE A 446 0.15 -6.68 -23.10
C ILE A 446 -0.04 -7.07 -21.62
N PHE A 447 0.21 -6.14 -20.70
CA PHE A 447 0.34 -6.48 -19.28
C PHE A 447 0.03 -5.28 -18.38
N ASP A 448 -0.76 -5.48 -17.34
CA ASP A 448 -0.99 -4.49 -16.29
C ASP A 448 -0.56 -5.02 -14.92
N ARG A 449 -0.70 -4.18 -13.87
CA ARG A 449 -0.32 -4.59 -12.51
C ARG A 449 -1.11 -5.81 -12.01
N TRP A 450 -2.38 -5.92 -12.41
CA TRP A 450 -3.24 -7.02 -11.98
C TRP A 450 -2.81 -8.35 -12.59
N SER A 451 -2.33 -8.31 -13.83
CA SER A 451 -1.81 -9.48 -14.55
C SER A 451 -0.61 -10.14 -13.84
N LEU A 452 0.06 -9.42 -12.92
CA LEU A 452 1.23 -9.90 -12.19
C LEU A 452 0.95 -11.15 -11.37
N ASP A 453 -0.13 -11.13 -10.60
CA ASP A 453 -0.48 -12.23 -9.69
C ASP A 453 -0.90 -13.46 -10.49
N THR A 454 -1.74 -13.28 -11.50
CA THR A 454 -2.12 -14.36 -12.43
C THR A 454 -0.89 -14.97 -13.10
N PHE A 455 0.04 -14.14 -13.58
CA PHE A 455 1.24 -14.59 -14.27
C PHE A 455 2.10 -15.51 -13.40
N ILE A 456 2.40 -15.10 -12.16
CA ILE A 456 3.24 -15.92 -11.28
C ILE A 456 2.48 -17.14 -10.76
N ASN A 457 1.21 -16.99 -10.36
CA ASN A 457 0.41 -18.10 -9.84
C ASN A 457 0.28 -19.23 -10.86
N GLU A 458 -0.16 -18.91 -12.08
CA GLU A 458 -0.34 -19.94 -13.11
C GLU A 458 1.00 -20.54 -13.56
N TRP A 459 2.08 -19.73 -13.66
CA TRP A 459 3.40 -20.26 -14.00
C TRP A 459 3.90 -21.25 -12.94
N MET A 460 3.69 -20.96 -11.65
CA MET A 460 4.06 -21.87 -10.56
C MET A 460 3.18 -23.13 -10.54
N SER A 461 1.88 -23.03 -10.85
CA SER A 461 1.03 -24.20 -11.04
C SER A 461 1.59 -25.11 -12.14
N PHE A 462 1.84 -24.56 -13.34
CA PHE A 462 2.39 -25.34 -14.44
C PHE A 462 3.75 -25.97 -14.09
N TYR A 463 4.62 -25.23 -13.39
CA TYR A 463 5.88 -25.77 -12.89
C TYR A 463 5.65 -27.01 -12.01
N GLN A 464 4.71 -26.94 -11.06
CA GLN A 464 4.39 -28.03 -10.16
C GLN A 464 3.83 -29.24 -10.92
N ALA A 465 2.86 -29.04 -11.81
CA ALA A 465 2.29 -30.12 -12.61
C ALA A 465 3.37 -30.83 -13.44
N PHE A 466 4.24 -30.08 -14.11
CA PHE A 466 5.34 -30.68 -14.88
C PHE A 466 6.39 -31.38 -14.00
N LEU A 467 6.65 -30.88 -12.79
CA LEU A 467 7.56 -31.52 -11.84
C LEU A 467 7.03 -32.88 -11.37
N GLU A 468 5.72 -32.98 -11.16
CA GLU A 468 5.03 -34.19 -10.72
C GLU A 468 4.68 -35.14 -11.89
N ASN A 469 4.98 -34.75 -13.13
CA ASN A 469 4.53 -35.39 -14.37
C ASN A 469 2.99 -35.53 -14.45
N GLU A 470 2.26 -34.59 -13.84
CA GLU A 470 0.81 -34.46 -13.97
C GLU A 470 0.44 -33.47 -15.08
N THR A 471 -0.81 -33.53 -15.53
CA THR A 471 -1.41 -32.47 -16.33
C THR A 471 -1.94 -31.37 -15.42
N GLU A 472 -1.69 -30.11 -15.79
CA GLU A 472 -2.19 -28.95 -15.06
C GLU A 472 -3.72 -28.97 -14.95
N LYS A 473 -4.25 -28.57 -13.79
CA LYS A 473 -5.69 -28.58 -13.46
C LYS A 473 -6.29 -27.17 -13.36
N LEU A 474 -5.61 -26.15 -13.88
CA LEU A 474 -6.16 -24.80 -13.99
C LEU A 474 -7.48 -24.82 -14.78
N PRO A 475 -8.52 -24.10 -14.32
CA PRO A 475 -9.78 -24.01 -15.05
C PRO A 475 -9.54 -23.42 -16.45
N PRO A 476 -10.32 -23.82 -17.47
CA PRO A 476 -10.21 -23.22 -18.79
C PRO A 476 -10.55 -21.72 -18.71
N LEU A 477 -9.81 -20.89 -19.46
CA LEU A 477 -10.16 -19.48 -19.60
C LEU A 477 -11.42 -19.38 -20.47
N PRO A 478 -12.55 -18.85 -19.96
CA PRO A 478 -13.80 -18.78 -20.72
C PRO A 478 -13.72 -17.80 -21.90
N VAL A 479 -12.80 -16.83 -21.81
CA VAL A 479 -12.51 -15.81 -22.81
C VAL A 479 -11.01 -15.49 -22.80
N GLN A 480 -10.55 -14.73 -23.79
CA GLN A 480 -9.20 -14.17 -23.89
C GLN A 480 -9.29 -12.66 -24.08
N TYR A 481 -8.14 -11.99 -24.03
CA TYR A 481 -8.07 -10.54 -24.18
C TYR A 481 -8.69 -10.03 -25.50
N ILE A 482 -8.57 -10.78 -26.60
CA ILE A 482 -9.19 -10.41 -27.89
C ILE A 482 -10.72 -10.39 -27.82
N ASP A 483 -11.32 -11.35 -27.10
CA ASP A 483 -12.76 -11.38 -26.88
C ASP A 483 -13.22 -10.09 -26.20
N PHE A 484 -12.46 -9.65 -25.17
CA PHE A 484 -12.68 -8.37 -24.51
C PHE A 484 -12.56 -7.18 -25.47
N THR A 485 -11.56 -7.16 -26.37
CA THR A 485 -11.39 -6.02 -27.30
C THR A 485 -12.54 -5.88 -28.29
N LYS A 486 -13.05 -7.00 -28.82
CA LYS A 486 -14.20 -7.00 -29.75
C LYS A 486 -15.48 -6.64 -29.01
N TRP A 487 -15.68 -7.23 -27.83
CA TRP A 487 -16.81 -6.92 -26.96
C TRP A 487 -16.84 -5.43 -26.59
N GLN A 488 -15.72 -4.88 -26.13
CA GLN A 488 -15.60 -3.47 -25.75
C GLN A 488 -16.01 -2.55 -26.90
N LYS A 489 -15.57 -2.83 -28.13
CA LYS A 489 -15.95 -2.04 -29.31
C LYS A 489 -17.41 -2.19 -29.72
N SER A 490 -18.03 -3.34 -29.45
CA SER A 490 -19.44 -3.56 -29.77
C SER A 490 -20.38 -2.91 -28.76
N TRP A 491 -20.01 -2.94 -27.47
CA TRP A 491 -20.83 -2.44 -26.39
C TRP A 491 -20.66 -0.93 -26.17
N LEU A 492 -19.45 -0.37 -26.28
CA LEU A 492 -19.23 1.09 -26.22
C LEU A 492 -19.68 1.76 -27.52
N THR A 493 -21.00 1.86 -27.70
CA THR A 493 -21.61 2.61 -28.79
C THR A 493 -21.28 4.09 -28.68
N GLU A 494 -21.41 4.82 -29.80
CA GLU A 494 -21.17 6.26 -29.83
C GLU A 494 -22.07 7.00 -28.82
N ASP A 495 -23.32 6.57 -28.63
CA ASP A 495 -24.24 7.18 -27.67
C ASP A 495 -23.75 7.05 -26.22
N ILE A 496 -23.22 5.88 -25.83
CA ILE A 496 -22.66 5.66 -24.50
C ILE A 496 -21.40 6.49 -24.32
N ILE A 497 -20.52 6.51 -25.33
CA ILE A 497 -19.30 7.33 -25.33
C ILE A 497 -19.66 8.81 -25.15
N GLN A 498 -20.60 9.35 -25.93
CA GLN A 498 -20.99 10.76 -25.85
C GLN A 498 -21.62 11.10 -24.49
N LYS A 499 -22.41 10.19 -23.91
CA LYS A 499 -22.96 10.38 -22.55
C LYS A 499 -21.87 10.48 -21.49
N GLN A 500 -20.86 9.60 -21.53
CA GLN A 500 -19.74 9.65 -20.58
C GLN A 500 -18.83 10.86 -20.84
N ILE A 501 -18.59 11.23 -22.10
CA ILE A 501 -17.87 12.47 -22.46
C ILE A 501 -18.60 13.70 -21.91
N ALA A 502 -19.92 13.75 -21.96
CA ALA A 502 -20.69 14.89 -21.43
C ALA A 502 -20.46 15.08 -19.92
N TYR A 503 -20.31 13.98 -19.17
CA TYR A 503 -19.90 14.04 -17.77
C TYR A 503 -18.51 14.66 -17.61
N TRP A 504 -17.50 14.15 -18.33
CA TRP A 504 -16.13 14.67 -18.26
C TRP A 504 -16.03 16.13 -18.72
N GLY A 505 -16.78 16.52 -19.74
CA GLY A 505 -16.92 17.90 -20.21
C GLY A 505 -17.50 18.86 -19.17
N LYS A 506 -18.28 18.34 -18.22
CA LYS A 506 -18.77 19.11 -17.07
C LYS A 506 -17.73 19.15 -15.95
N GLU A 507 -17.11 18.02 -15.62
CA GLU A 507 -16.13 17.90 -14.53
C GLU A 507 -14.83 18.68 -14.81
N LEU A 508 -14.35 18.62 -16.04
CA LEU A 508 -13.12 19.27 -16.50
C LEU A 508 -13.41 20.61 -17.22
N ARG A 509 -14.55 21.25 -16.91
CA ARG A 509 -14.94 22.53 -17.53
C ARG A 509 -14.08 23.69 -17.04
N GLY A 510 -13.83 24.66 -17.93
CA GLY A 510 -13.17 25.92 -17.57
C GLY A 510 -11.66 25.82 -17.70
N LEU A 511 -10.94 26.74 -17.05
CA LEU A 511 -9.48 26.72 -17.06
C LEU A 511 -8.98 25.46 -16.33
N LEU A 512 -8.01 24.77 -16.95
CA LEU A 512 -7.31 23.65 -16.35
C LEU A 512 -6.00 24.17 -15.77
N PRO A 513 -5.89 24.34 -14.44
CA PRO A 513 -4.68 24.87 -13.84
C PRO A 513 -3.49 23.95 -14.06
N ILE A 514 -2.34 24.54 -14.35
CA ILE A 514 -1.04 23.86 -14.32
C ILE A 514 -0.55 23.93 -12.89
N LEU A 515 -0.15 22.78 -12.33
CA LEU A 515 0.34 22.72 -10.96
C LEU A 515 1.71 23.41 -10.84
N GLU A 516 1.80 24.44 -9.99
CA GLU A 516 3.00 25.25 -9.77
C GLU A 516 3.84 24.68 -8.61
N LEU A 517 4.40 23.49 -8.82
CA LEU A 517 5.33 22.89 -7.86
C LEU A 517 6.64 23.71 -7.79
N PRO A 518 7.30 23.78 -6.63
CA PRO A 518 8.59 24.46 -6.48
C PRO A 518 9.70 23.62 -7.11
N LEU A 519 9.89 23.78 -8.41
CA LEU A 519 10.90 23.07 -9.20
C LEU A 519 12.31 23.54 -8.80
N ASP A 520 13.26 22.61 -8.72
CA ASP A 520 14.68 22.93 -8.52
C ASP A 520 15.39 23.34 -9.82
N TYR A 521 14.83 22.89 -10.95
CA TYR A 521 15.38 23.08 -12.29
C TYR A 521 14.29 23.61 -13.22
N PRO A 522 14.65 24.39 -14.26
CA PRO A 522 13.68 24.88 -15.22
C PRO A 522 13.03 23.71 -15.97
N ARG A 523 11.71 23.80 -16.19
CA ARG A 523 10.98 22.78 -16.95
C ARG A 523 11.55 22.67 -18.38
N PRO A 524 11.92 21.46 -18.84
CA PRO A 524 12.35 21.24 -20.22
C PRO A 524 11.24 21.55 -21.23
N ILE A 525 11.60 21.98 -22.45
CA ILE A 525 10.63 22.26 -23.55
C ILE A 525 9.88 20.98 -23.98
N ILE A 526 10.53 19.83 -23.86
CA ILE A 526 9.96 18.51 -24.12
C ILE A 526 10.10 17.71 -22.82
N GLN A 527 8.99 17.15 -22.35
CA GLN A 527 8.94 16.38 -21.12
C GLN A 527 9.98 15.25 -21.17
N SER A 528 10.83 15.20 -20.16
CA SER A 528 11.74 14.08 -19.94
C SER A 528 11.07 13.03 -19.05
N TYR A 529 11.63 11.84 -19.05
CA TYR A 529 11.13 10.72 -18.26
C TYR A 529 12.18 10.14 -17.31
N ASN A 530 13.26 10.89 -17.07
CA ASN A 530 14.28 10.49 -16.09
C ASN A 530 13.68 10.60 -14.69
N GLY A 531 13.67 9.50 -13.95
CA GLY A 531 13.04 9.46 -12.64
C GLY A 531 13.87 8.77 -11.59
N ASP A 532 13.55 9.08 -10.35
CA ASP A 532 14.04 8.41 -9.16
C ASP A 532 12.89 8.32 -8.14
N THR A 533 13.05 7.52 -7.09
CA THR A 533 12.01 7.27 -6.08
C THR A 533 12.54 7.54 -4.68
N TYR A 534 11.87 8.41 -3.93
CA TYR A 534 12.11 8.59 -2.51
C TYR A 534 10.98 7.94 -1.69
N GLN A 535 11.32 7.06 -0.77
CA GLN A 535 10.36 6.26 -0.02
C GLN A 535 10.29 6.70 1.44
N ILE A 536 9.07 6.75 1.98
CA ILE A 536 8.79 6.84 3.42
C ILE A 536 7.82 5.73 3.84
N VAL A 537 7.80 5.41 5.13
CA VAL A 537 6.82 4.50 5.72
C VAL A 537 6.07 5.26 6.81
N ILE A 538 4.79 5.50 6.56
CA ILE A 538 3.87 6.07 7.55
C ILE A 538 3.60 5.00 8.61
N PRO A 539 3.87 5.26 9.90
CA PRO A 539 3.74 4.25 10.95
C PRO A 539 2.32 3.69 11.07
N ASN A 540 2.20 2.42 11.46
CA ASN A 540 0.89 1.77 11.71
C ASN A 540 -0.05 2.60 12.59
N LYS A 541 0.46 3.30 13.61
CA LYS A 541 -0.35 4.17 14.46
C LYS A 541 -1.13 5.23 13.67
N LEU A 542 -0.50 5.84 12.65
CA LEU A 542 -1.15 6.85 11.81
C LEU A 542 -2.08 6.20 10.78
N LEU A 543 -1.69 5.04 10.21
CA LEU A 543 -2.56 4.26 9.33
C LEU A 543 -3.87 3.84 10.04
N GLU A 544 -3.80 3.41 11.31
CA GLU A 544 -4.99 3.07 12.09
C GLU A 544 -5.88 4.30 12.36
N LYS A 545 -5.30 5.49 12.62
CA LYS A 545 -6.09 6.74 12.68
C LYS A 545 -6.83 7.00 11.37
N ILE A 546 -6.18 6.79 10.22
CA ILE A 546 -6.83 6.92 8.90
C ILE A 546 -7.99 5.93 8.79
N LYS A 547 -7.80 4.66 9.18
CA LYS A 547 -8.85 3.64 9.13
C LYS A 547 -10.04 3.97 10.03
N VAL A 548 -9.80 4.49 11.23
CA VAL A 548 -10.86 4.97 12.14
C VAL A 548 -11.62 6.15 11.53
N PHE A 549 -10.91 7.12 10.96
CA PHE A 549 -11.53 8.24 10.24
C PHE A 549 -12.40 7.76 9.06
N ASN A 550 -11.87 6.82 8.27
CA ASN A 550 -12.57 6.23 7.13
C ASN A 550 -13.89 5.58 7.51
N SER A 551 -13.88 4.78 8.58
CA SER A 551 -15.08 4.12 9.12
C SER A 551 -16.11 5.16 9.56
N LYS A 552 -15.68 6.18 10.32
CA LYS A 552 -16.57 7.24 10.82
C LYS A 552 -17.21 8.06 9.70
N GLU A 553 -16.46 8.38 8.65
CA GLU A 553 -16.92 9.24 7.54
C GLU A 553 -17.50 8.43 6.37
N GLY A 554 -17.50 7.10 6.46
CA GLY A 554 -17.99 6.18 5.42
C GLY A 554 -17.24 6.33 4.10
N VAL A 555 -15.92 6.50 4.15
CA VAL A 555 -15.03 6.71 2.99
C VAL A 555 -14.01 5.56 2.88
N THR A 556 -13.42 5.37 1.70
CA THR A 556 -12.37 4.35 1.51
C THR A 556 -11.00 4.92 1.84
N LEU A 557 -10.02 4.03 2.10
CA LEU A 557 -8.62 4.43 2.28
C LEU A 557 -8.08 5.21 1.07
N PHE A 558 -8.42 4.77 -0.15
CA PHE A 558 -8.08 5.48 -1.36
C PHE A 558 -8.63 6.92 -1.39
N ALA A 559 -9.92 7.10 -1.07
CA ALA A 559 -10.56 8.42 -1.09
C ALA A 559 -9.88 9.39 -0.12
N THR A 560 -9.57 8.91 1.09
CA THR A 560 -8.89 9.70 2.11
C THR A 560 -7.47 10.04 1.69
N LEU A 561 -6.68 9.08 1.20
CA LEU A 561 -5.30 9.35 0.78
C LEU A 561 -5.23 10.29 -0.44
N LEU A 562 -6.14 10.14 -1.41
CA LEU A 562 -6.22 11.05 -2.56
C LEU A 562 -6.62 12.46 -2.12
N ALA A 563 -7.63 12.60 -1.27
CA ALA A 563 -8.04 13.88 -0.70
C ALA A 563 -6.90 14.52 0.12
N SER A 564 -6.17 13.71 0.91
CA SER A 564 -4.99 14.16 1.64
C SER A 564 -3.93 14.69 0.69
N TYR A 565 -3.67 13.99 -0.41
CA TYR A 565 -2.70 14.42 -1.41
C TYR A 565 -3.12 15.69 -2.14
N GLN A 566 -4.38 15.82 -2.54
CA GLN A 566 -4.88 17.04 -3.17
C GLN A 566 -4.87 18.24 -2.21
N GLY A 567 -5.26 18.03 -0.95
CA GLY A 567 -5.16 19.04 0.10
C GLY A 567 -3.71 19.45 0.37
N PHE A 568 -2.79 18.49 0.39
CA PHE A 568 -1.36 18.76 0.51
C PHE A 568 -0.86 19.62 -0.65
N LEU A 569 -1.18 19.26 -1.90
CA LEU A 569 -0.80 20.04 -3.08
C LEU A 569 -1.37 21.46 -3.02
N SER A 570 -2.64 21.61 -2.63
CA SER A 570 -3.27 22.92 -2.45
C SER A 570 -2.50 23.77 -1.42
N ARG A 571 -2.10 23.18 -0.30
CA ARG A 571 -1.33 23.87 0.74
C ARG A 571 0.10 24.19 0.32
N TYR A 572 0.73 23.29 -0.42
CA TYR A 572 2.13 23.42 -0.83
C TYR A 572 2.32 24.43 -1.97
N THR A 573 1.32 24.57 -2.85
CA THR A 573 1.35 25.47 -4.02
C THR A 573 0.52 26.75 -3.81
N ASN A 574 -0.32 26.79 -2.77
CA ASN A 574 -1.35 27.80 -2.57
C ASN A 574 -2.39 27.88 -3.71
N GLN A 575 -2.48 26.85 -4.55
CA GLN A 575 -3.52 26.73 -5.58
C GLN A 575 -4.78 26.11 -4.99
N LYS A 576 -5.96 26.58 -5.42
CA LYS A 576 -7.26 26.12 -4.90
C LYS A 576 -7.97 25.12 -5.81
N ASP A 577 -7.50 24.93 -7.03
CA ASP A 577 -8.05 23.98 -7.99
C ASP A 577 -6.96 22.98 -8.38
N ILE A 578 -7.13 21.71 -8.00
CA ILE A 578 -6.07 20.70 -8.04
C ILE A 578 -6.51 19.50 -8.87
N LEU A 579 -5.81 19.21 -9.97
CA LEU A 579 -6.05 18.03 -10.81
C LEU A 579 -5.00 16.97 -10.55
N VAL A 580 -5.46 15.76 -10.23
CA VAL A 580 -4.60 14.59 -10.01
C VAL A 580 -5.13 13.43 -10.86
N GLY A 581 -4.25 12.82 -11.65
CA GLY A 581 -4.58 11.60 -12.38
C GLY A 581 -4.54 10.39 -11.45
N SER A 582 -5.38 9.39 -11.70
CA SER A 582 -5.31 8.08 -11.04
C SER A 582 -5.57 6.96 -12.04
N PRO A 583 -4.79 5.86 -12.01
CA PRO A 583 -5.13 4.68 -12.77
C PRO A 583 -6.33 3.97 -12.12
N ILE A 584 -7.13 3.32 -12.94
CA ILE A 584 -8.20 2.41 -12.54
C ILE A 584 -8.01 1.08 -13.25
N ALA A 585 -8.35 -0.03 -12.59
CA ALA A 585 -8.12 -1.36 -13.15
C ALA A 585 -8.99 -1.63 -14.39
N ASN A 586 -10.20 -1.07 -14.44
CA ASN A 586 -11.17 -1.25 -15.52
C ASN A 586 -11.48 -2.74 -15.83
N ARG A 587 -11.55 -3.54 -14.77
CA ARG A 587 -11.85 -4.99 -14.80
C ARG A 587 -13.21 -5.27 -14.14
N ASN A 588 -14.17 -4.39 -14.39
CA ASN A 588 -15.49 -4.44 -13.76
C ASN A 588 -16.46 -5.37 -14.50
N TYR A 589 -15.97 -6.09 -15.51
CA TYR A 589 -16.78 -6.97 -16.34
C TYR A 589 -16.50 -8.43 -16.00
N PRO A 590 -17.51 -9.29 -16.10
CA PRO A 590 -17.30 -10.71 -15.85
C PRO A 590 -16.40 -11.38 -16.85
N GLY A 591 -15.53 -12.26 -16.35
CA GLY A 591 -14.66 -13.11 -17.15
C GLY A 591 -13.31 -12.49 -17.47
N VAL A 592 -13.04 -11.24 -17.06
CA VAL A 592 -11.73 -10.59 -17.28
C VAL A 592 -10.85 -10.58 -16.03
N GLU A 593 -11.32 -11.04 -14.88
CA GLU A 593 -10.61 -10.96 -13.60
C GLU A 593 -9.29 -11.74 -13.59
N ASP A 594 -9.28 -12.91 -14.25
CA ASP A 594 -8.16 -13.83 -14.30
C ASP A 594 -7.38 -13.74 -15.64
N LEU A 595 -7.67 -12.74 -16.48
CA LEU A 595 -6.95 -12.54 -17.73
C LEU A 595 -5.66 -11.75 -17.54
N ILE A 596 -4.61 -12.19 -18.23
CA ILE A 596 -3.46 -11.33 -18.49
C ILE A 596 -3.82 -10.35 -19.61
N GLY A 597 -3.41 -9.09 -19.48
CA GLY A 597 -3.63 -8.07 -20.49
C GLY A 597 -3.54 -6.65 -19.94
N PHE A 598 -3.72 -5.65 -20.81
CA PHE A 598 -3.74 -4.24 -20.41
C PHE A 598 -5.16 -3.69 -20.34
N PHE A 599 -5.75 -3.65 -19.14
CA PHE A 599 -7.11 -3.15 -18.96
C PHE A 599 -7.16 -1.73 -18.43
N ALA A 600 -6.10 -1.31 -17.74
CA ALA A 600 -6.08 -0.08 -16.96
C ALA A 600 -6.47 1.15 -17.79
N ASN A 601 -7.36 1.97 -17.23
CA ASN A 601 -7.71 3.29 -17.76
C ASN A 601 -7.20 4.38 -16.79
N THR A 602 -7.21 5.63 -17.22
CA THR A 602 -6.81 6.79 -16.41
C THR A 602 -8.00 7.72 -16.23
N VAL A 603 -8.28 8.09 -14.99
CA VAL A 603 -9.28 9.10 -14.62
C VAL A 603 -8.59 10.31 -14.00
N VAL A 604 -9.22 11.48 -14.10
CA VAL A 604 -8.71 12.72 -13.50
C VAL A 604 -9.65 13.16 -12.41
N TYR A 605 -9.12 13.31 -11.20
CA TYR A 605 -9.86 13.86 -10.08
C TYR A 605 -9.48 15.33 -9.92
N ARG A 606 -10.45 16.21 -10.14
CA ARG A 606 -10.32 17.64 -9.85
C ARG A 606 -10.81 17.90 -8.43
N ALA A 607 -10.06 18.61 -7.60
CA ALA A 607 -10.49 19.04 -6.28
C ALA A 607 -10.66 20.56 -6.28
N ASP A 608 -11.79 21.02 -5.75
CA ASP A 608 -11.98 22.43 -5.41
C ASP A 608 -11.71 22.60 -3.91
N CYS A 609 -10.59 23.24 -3.61
CA CYS A 609 -10.07 23.54 -2.29
C CYS A 609 -10.35 24.99 -1.85
N SER A 610 -11.24 25.71 -2.54
CA SER A 610 -11.63 27.09 -2.22
C SER A 610 -12.59 27.17 -1.00
N ASN A 611 -12.99 28.40 -0.64
CA ASN A 611 -14.01 28.67 0.38
C ASN A 611 -13.74 28.04 1.76
N ASN A 612 -12.47 28.04 2.18
CA ASN A 612 -12.05 27.54 3.49
C ASN A 612 -12.49 26.10 3.77
N ILE A 613 -12.48 25.26 2.73
CA ILE A 613 -12.88 23.86 2.84
C ILE A 613 -12.14 23.16 3.99
N THR A 614 -12.86 22.33 4.72
CA THR A 614 -12.29 21.44 5.73
C THR A 614 -11.81 20.12 5.11
N PHE A 615 -10.94 19.37 5.78
CA PHE A 615 -10.52 18.07 5.26
C PHE A 615 -11.70 17.08 5.12
N LYS A 616 -12.64 17.12 6.08
CA LYS A 616 -13.87 16.34 6.04
C LYS A 616 -14.73 16.63 4.82
N GLU A 617 -14.90 17.90 4.45
CA GLU A 617 -15.64 18.26 3.24
C GLU A 617 -14.89 17.85 1.96
N LEU A 618 -13.57 18.01 1.95
CA LEU A 618 -12.73 17.61 0.82
C LEU A 618 -12.83 16.11 0.56
N VAL A 619 -12.73 15.25 1.59
CA VAL A 619 -12.84 13.80 1.40
C VAL A 619 -14.22 13.38 0.90
N GLN A 620 -15.29 14.05 1.33
CA GLN A 620 -16.64 13.79 0.82
C GLN A 620 -16.80 14.26 -0.63
N GLN A 621 -16.21 15.41 -0.99
CA GLN A 621 -16.13 15.88 -2.39
C GLN A 621 -15.44 14.81 -3.26
N ILE A 622 -14.31 14.28 -2.83
CA ILE A 622 -13.57 13.24 -3.55
C ILE A 622 -14.34 11.93 -3.61
N LYS A 623 -14.95 11.47 -2.52
CA LYS A 623 -15.81 10.27 -2.53
C LYS A 623 -16.91 10.39 -3.59
N LYS A 624 -17.60 11.53 -3.66
CA LYS A 624 -18.64 11.76 -4.67
C LYS A 624 -18.06 11.70 -6.08
N LYS A 625 -16.97 12.42 -6.33
CA LYS A 625 -16.30 12.44 -7.65
C LYS A 625 -15.79 11.07 -8.07
N MET A 626 -15.30 10.26 -7.14
CA MET A 626 -14.92 8.87 -7.42
C MET A 626 -16.10 8.03 -7.90
N LEU A 627 -17.24 8.11 -7.22
CA LEU A 627 -18.44 7.38 -7.62
C LEU A 627 -18.93 7.84 -8.99
N ASP A 628 -18.97 9.15 -9.24
CA ASP A 628 -19.36 9.70 -10.54
C ASP A 628 -18.38 9.30 -11.66
N ALA A 629 -17.06 9.38 -11.40
CA ALA A 629 -16.03 8.98 -12.34
C ALA A 629 -16.11 7.50 -12.68
N GLN A 630 -16.44 6.64 -11.70
CA GLN A 630 -16.63 5.20 -11.93
C GLN A 630 -17.76 4.88 -12.90
N GLU A 631 -18.87 5.61 -12.88
CA GLU A 631 -19.98 5.42 -13.84
C GLU A 631 -19.64 5.87 -15.26
N ASN A 632 -18.57 6.66 -15.39
CA ASN A 632 -18.13 7.27 -16.64
C ASN A 632 -16.69 6.86 -16.97
N GLN A 633 -16.24 5.70 -16.47
CA GLN A 633 -14.84 5.28 -16.53
C GLN A 633 -14.49 4.48 -17.79
N ASP A 634 -15.50 4.08 -18.56
CA ASP A 634 -15.34 3.19 -19.71
C ASP A 634 -14.87 3.94 -20.94
N VAL A 635 -15.16 5.25 -21.01
CA VAL A 635 -14.63 6.13 -22.04
C VAL A 635 -13.10 6.21 -21.93
N PRO A 636 -12.38 6.02 -23.04
CA PRO A 636 -10.93 6.13 -23.04
C PRO A 636 -10.47 7.54 -22.68
N PHE A 637 -9.38 7.64 -21.92
CA PHE A 637 -8.77 8.91 -21.53
C PHE A 637 -8.50 9.84 -22.74
N GLU A 638 -8.10 9.28 -23.88
CA GLU A 638 -7.84 10.03 -25.12
C GLU A 638 -9.10 10.67 -25.69
N LYS A 639 -10.24 9.97 -25.60
CA LYS A 639 -11.54 10.52 -26.03
C LYS A 639 -11.96 11.68 -25.13
N VAL A 640 -11.62 11.62 -23.85
CA VAL A 640 -11.79 12.77 -22.94
C VAL A 640 -10.88 13.92 -23.36
N ILE A 641 -9.59 13.69 -23.64
CA ILE A 641 -8.68 14.75 -24.13
C ILE A 641 -9.18 15.36 -25.45
N GLU A 642 -9.61 14.53 -26.41
CA GLU A 642 -10.14 14.97 -27.71
C GLU A 642 -11.37 15.88 -27.55
N ALA A 643 -12.23 15.58 -26.57
CA ALA A 643 -13.43 16.36 -26.30
C ALA A 643 -13.16 17.65 -25.50
N ILE A 644 -12.24 17.59 -24.51
CA ILE A 644 -11.88 18.75 -23.67
C ILE A 644 -10.99 19.74 -24.43
N GLN A 645 -10.17 19.26 -25.36
CA GLN A 645 -9.21 20.05 -26.14
C GLN A 645 -8.34 20.97 -25.26
N PRO A 646 -7.61 20.43 -24.26
CA PRO A 646 -6.69 21.23 -23.45
C PRO A 646 -5.58 21.82 -24.32
N GLU A 647 -4.95 22.89 -23.83
CA GLU A 647 -3.76 23.47 -24.46
C GLU A 647 -2.67 22.40 -24.60
N ARG A 648 -2.15 22.23 -25.82
CA ARG A 648 -1.12 21.24 -26.11
C ARG A 648 0.25 21.83 -25.86
N ASP A 649 0.92 21.33 -24.84
CA ASP A 649 2.32 21.62 -24.55
C ASP A 649 3.09 20.29 -24.50
N MET A 650 4.33 20.28 -25.02
CA MET A 650 5.17 19.10 -25.02
C MET A 650 5.95 18.92 -23.71
N SER A 651 5.97 19.94 -22.84
CA SER A 651 6.73 19.97 -21.58
C SER A 651 6.03 19.30 -20.40
N TYR A 652 4.73 19.00 -20.52
CA TYR A 652 3.94 18.33 -19.49
C TYR A 652 2.71 17.61 -20.04
N SER A 653 2.13 16.73 -19.22
CA SER A 653 0.88 16.04 -19.51
C SER A 653 -0.32 17.00 -19.55
N PRO A 654 -1.25 16.85 -20.51
CA PRO A 654 -2.22 17.89 -20.87
C PRO A 654 -3.34 18.16 -19.86
N LEU A 655 -3.67 17.22 -18.97
CA LEU A 655 -4.76 17.39 -17.99
C LEU A 655 -4.29 17.47 -16.53
N PHE A 656 -3.11 16.92 -16.23
CA PHE A 656 -2.57 16.87 -14.88
C PHE A 656 -1.05 16.62 -14.94
N GLN A 657 -0.32 17.17 -13.97
CA GLN A 657 1.13 17.05 -13.86
C GLN A 657 1.56 16.00 -12.83
N THR A 658 0.61 15.50 -12.02
CA THR A 658 0.86 14.53 -10.96
C THR A 658 -0.15 13.40 -10.96
N MET A 659 0.30 12.21 -10.56
CA MET A 659 -0.50 11.01 -10.45
C MET A 659 -0.52 10.46 -9.02
N PHE A 660 -1.66 9.97 -8.58
CA PHE A 660 -1.81 9.22 -7.34
C PHE A 660 -2.16 7.76 -7.65
N VAL A 661 -1.46 6.83 -7.02
CA VAL A 661 -1.62 5.39 -7.18
C VAL A 661 -1.76 4.74 -5.81
N PHE A 662 -2.74 3.86 -5.68
CA PHE A 662 -2.92 3.03 -4.49
C PHE A 662 -2.85 1.57 -4.90
N HIS A 663 -1.86 0.87 -4.36
CA HIS A 663 -1.71 -0.57 -4.50
C HIS A 663 -2.40 -1.26 -3.33
N ASN A 664 -3.45 -2.02 -3.63
CA ASN A 664 -3.94 -3.02 -2.68
C ASN A 664 -2.87 -4.11 -2.51
N GLN A 665 -2.81 -4.74 -1.34
CA GLN A 665 -1.91 -5.87 -1.10
C GLN A 665 -2.09 -6.93 -2.18
N LEU A 666 -0.97 -7.36 -2.77
CA LEU A 666 -0.96 -8.53 -3.65
C LEU A 666 -1.35 -9.76 -2.83
N LYS A 667 -2.02 -10.73 -3.45
CA LYS A 667 -2.23 -12.03 -2.81
C LYS A 667 -0.88 -12.64 -2.45
N GLU A 668 -0.82 -13.41 -1.36
CA GLU A 668 0.40 -14.17 -1.05
C GLU A 668 0.80 -15.00 -2.27
N LEU A 669 2.07 -14.89 -2.65
CA LEU A 669 2.64 -15.74 -3.70
C LEU A 669 2.52 -17.21 -3.28
N PRO A 670 2.40 -18.14 -4.24
CA PRO A 670 2.06 -19.52 -3.93
C PRO A 670 3.16 -20.16 -3.09
N LYS A 671 2.77 -20.74 -1.95
CA LYS A 671 3.66 -21.53 -1.08
C LYS A 671 3.79 -22.92 -1.67
N LEU A 672 4.87 -23.14 -2.42
CA LEU A 672 5.28 -24.47 -2.87
C LEU A 672 6.04 -25.17 -1.74
N LEU A 673 5.88 -26.48 -1.58
CA LEU A 673 6.62 -27.24 -0.57
C LEU A 673 8.13 -27.06 -0.80
N ASP A 674 8.88 -26.68 0.22
CA ASP A 674 10.34 -26.41 0.20
C ASP A 674 10.84 -25.30 -0.75
N HIS A 675 9.94 -24.50 -1.32
CA HIS A 675 10.28 -23.39 -2.23
C HIS A 675 9.58 -22.08 -1.80
N SER A 676 10.19 -20.94 -2.09
CA SER A 676 9.52 -19.64 -1.95
C SER A 676 9.80 -18.74 -3.13
N VAL A 677 8.80 -17.92 -3.48
CA VAL A 677 8.92 -16.85 -4.47
C VAL A 677 8.67 -15.54 -3.73
N GLU A 678 9.64 -14.64 -3.79
CA GLU A 678 9.58 -13.34 -3.12
C GLU A 678 9.81 -12.25 -4.16
N LYS A 679 8.96 -11.22 -4.18
CA LYS A 679 9.21 -10.07 -5.05
C LYS A 679 10.41 -9.28 -4.54
N ILE A 680 11.31 -8.86 -5.43
CA ILE A 680 12.42 -7.96 -5.09
C ILE A 680 11.94 -6.53 -5.34
N PRO A 681 11.90 -5.66 -4.30
CA PRO A 681 11.61 -4.25 -4.49
C PRO A 681 12.64 -3.63 -5.44
N ARG A 682 12.19 -2.85 -6.42
CA ARG A 682 13.07 -2.12 -7.33
C ARG A 682 12.68 -0.66 -7.35
N HIS A 683 13.68 0.22 -7.29
CA HIS A 683 13.53 1.62 -7.66
C HIS A 683 13.28 1.69 -9.17
N MET A 684 12.16 2.30 -9.56
CA MET A 684 11.91 2.63 -10.96
C MET A 684 12.77 3.86 -11.31
N ASN A 685 13.57 3.76 -12.36
CA ASN A 685 14.45 4.85 -12.80
C ASN A 685 13.76 5.77 -13.84
N GLY A 686 12.43 5.77 -13.87
CA GLY A 686 11.64 6.54 -14.83
C GLY A 686 10.50 7.27 -14.13
N ALA A 687 10.16 8.46 -14.60
CA ALA A 687 9.08 9.29 -14.09
C ALA A 687 8.14 9.70 -15.23
N LYS A 688 6.90 9.20 -15.25
CA LYS A 688 5.92 9.51 -16.31
C LYS A 688 5.27 10.89 -16.15
N PHE A 689 5.33 11.42 -14.94
CA PHE A 689 4.74 12.69 -14.51
C PHE A 689 5.77 13.45 -13.69
N ASP A 690 5.48 14.70 -13.31
CA ASP A 690 6.40 15.50 -12.50
C ASP A 690 6.66 14.82 -11.15
N ILE A 691 5.58 14.38 -10.50
CA ILE A 691 5.56 13.55 -9.29
C ILE A 691 4.46 12.50 -9.43
N THR A 692 4.74 11.27 -9.03
CA THR A 692 3.73 10.22 -8.78
C THR A 692 3.84 9.76 -7.34
N ILE A 693 2.72 9.80 -6.61
CA ILE A 693 2.63 9.23 -5.27
C ILE A 693 2.02 7.83 -5.39
N ALA A 694 2.80 6.81 -5.08
CA ALA A 694 2.31 5.45 -4.97
C ALA A 694 2.25 5.02 -3.51
N THR A 695 1.14 4.40 -3.10
CA THR A 695 0.91 3.98 -1.72
C THR A 695 0.60 2.49 -1.64
N GLU A 696 1.15 1.78 -0.66
CA GLU A 696 0.95 0.34 -0.46
C GLU A 696 0.89 0.01 1.04
N GLU A 697 -0.12 -0.74 1.47
CA GLU A 697 -0.18 -1.25 2.85
C GLU A 697 0.82 -2.39 3.05
N ILE A 698 1.76 -2.21 3.97
CA ILE A 698 2.78 -3.20 4.35
C ILE A 698 2.65 -3.56 5.84
N PRO A 699 3.23 -4.67 6.33
CA PRO A 699 3.07 -5.07 7.74
C PRO A 699 3.48 -4.00 8.77
N THR A 700 4.41 -3.11 8.41
CA THR A 700 4.93 -2.05 9.29
C THR A 700 4.15 -0.72 9.21
N GLY A 701 3.22 -0.55 8.26
CA GLY A 701 2.55 0.72 8.02
C GLY A 701 2.05 0.91 6.60
N LEU A 702 1.92 2.17 6.19
CA LEU A 702 1.65 2.54 4.80
C LEU A 702 2.95 3.00 4.14
N GLN A 703 3.46 2.24 3.19
CA GLN A 703 4.55 2.68 2.34
C GLN A 703 4.05 3.78 1.40
N VAL A 704 4.82 4.86 1.26
CA VAL A 704 4.56 5.96 0.33
C VAL A 704 5.82 6.20 -0.49
N ASP A 705 5.72 5.95 -1.78
CA ASP A 705 6.77 6.14 -2.76
C ASP A 705 6.51 7.44 -3.54
N PHE A 706 7.46 8.37 -3.47
CA PHE A 706 7.51 9.60 -4.26
C PHE A 706 8.39 9.33 -5.47
N GLU A 707 7.78 8.91 -6.59
CA GLU A 707 8.46 8.87 -7.90
C GLU A 707 8.47 10.29 -8.47
N TYR A 708 9.64 10.80 -8.85
CA TYR A 708 9.78 12.20 -9.28
C TYR A 708 10.70 12.33 -10.49
N ASN A 709 10.44 13.34 -11.32
CA ASN A 709 11.31 13.66 -12.45
C ASN A 709 12.60 14.35 -11.96
N THR A 710 13.75 13.72 -12.20
CA THR A 710 15.05 14.20 -11.75
C THR A 710 15.54 15.44 -12.50
N ASP A 711 14.97 15.72 -13.67
CA ASP A 711 15.24 16.94 -14.44
C ASP A 711 14.41 18.14 -13.93
N LEU A 712 13.50 17.91 -12.98
CA LEU A 712 12.69 18.95 -12.32
C LEU A 712 13.02 19.14 -10.85
N PHE A 713 13.36 18.05 -10.13
CA PHE A 713 13.54 18.06 -8.67
C PHE A 713 14.86 17.45 -8.23
N LYS A 714 15.41 17.97 -7.14
CA LYS A 714 16.46 17.34 -6.34
C LYS A 714 15.84 16.41 -5.31
N VAL A 715 16.54 15.32 -4.99
CA VAL A 715 16.14 14.39 -3.91
C VAL A 715 15.91 15.10 -2.56
N SER A 716 16.66 16.17 -2.27
CA SER A 716 16.50 16.92 -1.03
C SER A 716 15.17 17.67 -0.95
N THR A 717 14.63 18.13 -2.08
CA THR A 717 13.31 18.78 -2.17
C THR A 717 12.19 17.76 -1.98
N ILE A 718 12.29 16.62 -2.65
CA ILE A 718 11.32 15.52 -2.48
C ILE A 718 11.34 14.98 -1.05
N LYS A 719 12.51 14.86 -0.44
CA LYS A 719 12.65 14.47 0.97
C LYS A 719 11.91 15.42 1.91
N ARG A 720 12.02 16.74 1.70
CA ARG A 720 11.26 17.73 2.49
C ARG A 720 9.76 17.61 2.24
N MET A 721 9.33 17.50 0.98
CA MET A 721 7.92 17.27 0.63
C MET A 721 7.35 16.01 1.32
N ALA A 722 8.09 14.91 1.34
CA ALA A 722 7.69 13.67 1.97
C ALA A 722 7.53 13.81 3.49
N GLN A 723 8.45 14.52 4.16
CA GLN A 723 8.36 14.82 5.59
C GLN A 723 7.16 15.73 5.90
N SER A 724 6.93 16.76 5.07
CA SER A 724 5.75 17.62 5.17
C SER A 724 4.46 16.84 4.95
N PHE A 725 4.44 15.87 4.03
CA PHE A 725 3.27 15.03 3.76
C PHE A 725 2.92 14.12 4.94
N GLU A 726 3.91 13.55 5.63
CA GLU A 726 3.67 12.79 6.87
C GLU A 726 3.05 13.65 7.97
N ILE A 727 3.58 14.87 8.19
CA ILE A 727 3.01 15.83 9.16
C ILE A 727 1.60 16.22 8.77
N TRP A 728 1.40 16.52 7.49
CA TRP A 728 0.11 16.88 6.93
C TRP A 728 -0.94 15.80 7.19
N LEU A 729 -0.60 14.52 7.00
CA LEU A 729 -1.50 13.40 7.29
C LEU A 729 -1.91 13.33 8.76
N ASP A 730 -1.00 13.59 9.72
CA ASP A 730 -1.37 13.61 11.13
C ASP A 730 -2.26 14.82 11.48
N GLU A 731 -1.94 15.99 10.92
CA GLU A 731 -2.63 17.25 11.18
C GLU A 731 -4.08 17.23 10.70
N ILE A 732 -4.34 16.80 9.46
CA ILE A 732 -5.70 16.72 8.90
C ILE A 732 -6.60 15.70 9.63
N LEU A 733 -6.01 14.66 10.21
CA LEU A 733 -6.76 13.66 10.97
C LEU A 733 -7.00 14.10 12.42
N GLN A 734 -6.11 14.92 12.97
CA GLN A 734 -6.30 15.51 14.29
C GLN A 734 -7.35 16.63 14.27
N PHE A 735 -7.38 17.43 13.20
CA PHE A 735 -8.27 18.59 13.05
C PHE A 735 -9.08 18.56 11.73
N PRO A 736 -9.90 17.51 11.49
CA PRO A 736 -10.57 17.33 10.20
C PRO A 736 -11.66 18.36 9.89
N GLU A 737 -12.12 19.10 10.90
CA GLU A 737 -13.16 20.14 10.79
C GLU A 737 -12.57 21.56 10.74
N GLU A 738 -11.25 21.70 10.87
CA GLU A 738 -10.58 22.99 10.67
C GLU A 738 -10.34 23.24 9.17
N PRO A 739 -10.41 24.50 8.70
CA PRO A 739 -10.05 24.85 7.32
C PRO A 739 -8.64 24.39 6.97
N ILE A 740 -8.47 23.71 5.84
CA ILE A 740 -7.18 23.11 5.45
C ILE A 740 -6.04 24.15 5.38
N GLU A 741 -6.35 25.41 5.10
CA GLU A 741 -5.40 26.52 5.04
C GLU A 741 -4.76 26.89 6.38
N ASN A 742 -5.45 26.63 7.48
CA ASN A 742 -4.97 26.89 8.84
C ASN A 742 -4.10 25.76 9.38
N LEU A 743 -4.13 24.60 8.73
CA LEU A 743 -3.41 23.42 9.18
C LEU A 743 -1.91 23.52 8.88
N ARG A 744 -1.13 22.96 9.81
CA ARG A 744 0.33 22.93 9.75
C ARG A 744 0.85 21.95 8.70
N ILE A 745 1.89 22.38 7.98
CA ILE A 745 2.62 21.55 7.00
C ILE A 745 4.15 21.51 7.25
N LEU A 746 4.65 22.37 8.13
CA LEU A 746 6.08 22.51 8.42
C LEU A 746 6.53 21.57 9.54
N THR A 747 7.74 21.04 9.41
CA THR A 747 8.42 20.36 10.53
C THR A 747 8.75 21.35 11.65
N LYS A 748 8.92 20.86 12.88
CA LYS A 748 9.36 21.72 14.02
C LYS A 748 10.74 22.34 13.78
N ASN A 749 11.60 21.64 13.04
CA ASN A 749 12.93 22.12 12.69
C ASN A 749 12.85 23.24 11.66
N GLU A 750 12.03 23.10 10.62
CA GLU A 750 11.81 24.18 9.64
C GLU A 750 11.16 25.40 10.28
N GLU A 751 10.17 25.21 11.14
CA GLU A 751 9.55 26.30 11.90
C GLU A 751 10.59 27.04 12.76
N LYS A 752 11.43 26.30 13.50
CA LYS A 752 12.53 26.88 14.28
C LYS A 752 13.51 27.63 13.38
N GLN A 753 13.88 27.05 12.25
CA GLN A 753 14.83 27.66 11.31
C GLN A 753 14.29 28.99 10.77
N LEU A 754 13.03 29.00 10.32
CA LEU A 754 12.35 30.16 9.77
C LEU A 754 12.12 31.27 10.80
N LEU A 755 11.76 30.92 12.04
CA LEU A 755 11.40 31.90 13.07
C LEU A 755 12.59 32.37 13.91
N ASN A 756 13.60 31.51 14.14
CA ASN A 756 14.67 31.78 15.08
C ASN A 756 16.06 31.85 14.44
N GLU A 757 16.34 31.06 13.39
CA GLU A 757 17.70 30.98 12.86
C GLU A 757 17.94 31.97 11.71
N TRP A 758 16.94 32.24 10.88
CA TRP A 758 17.07 33.15 9.74
C TRP A 758 16.60 34.59 10.03
N THR A 759 15.60 34.76 10.90
CA THR A 759 15.03 36.07 11.25
C THR A 759 15.66 36.72 12.46
N ASN A 760 16.24 35.96 13.40
CA ASN A 760 16.80 36.51 14.63
C ASN A 760 18.25 37.03 14.45
N ILE A 761 18.48 37.78 13.38
CA ILE A 761 19.76 38.46 13.16
C ILE A 761 19.68 39.81 13.87
N GLU A 762 20.05 39.83 15.16
CA GLU A 762 20.25 41.09 15.87
C GLU A 762 21.54 41.76 15.35
N GLY A 763 21.38 42.81 14.54
CA GLY A 763 22.50 43.68 14.19
C GLY A 763 23.00 44.41 15.43
N ASN A 764 24.30 44.33 15.70
CA ASN A 764 24.94 45.01 16.82
C ASN A 764 25.25 46.48 16.43
N TYR A 765 24.19 47.29 16.26
CA TYR A 765 24.30 48.73 16.02
C TYR A 765 23.81 49.50 17.26
N GLN A 766 24.46 50.63 17.54
CA GLN A 766 24.07 51.51 18.65
C GLN A 766 22.68 52.09 18.35
N LYS A 767 21.66 51.61 19.08
CA LYS A 767 20.26 52.04 18.90
C LYS A 767 19.98 53.42 19.50
N ASP A 768 20.86 53.89 20.38
CA ASP A 768 20.67 55.12 21.16
C ASP A 768 21.38 56.34 20.54
N VAL A 769 22.05 56.18 19.39
CA VAL A 769 22.80 57.25 18.74
C VAL A 769 22.21 57.49 17.36
N VAL A 770 21.80 58.72 17.07
CA VAL A 770 21.31 59.06 15.73
C VAL A 770 22.47 59.20 14.74
N ILE A 771 22.22 59.00 13.44
CA ILE A 771 23.27 59.08 12.42
C ILE A 771 23.99 60.44 12.46
N GLN A 772 23.26 61.52 12.79
CA GLN A 772 23.85 62.84 12.98
C GLN A 772 24.90 62.86 14.10
N GLU A 773 24.63 62.24 15.25
CA GLU A 773 25.58 62.19 16.37
C GLU A 773 26.79 61.31 16.04
N LEU A 774 26.61 60.21 15.30
CA LEU A 774 27.73 59.42 14.78
C LEU A 774 28.59 60.23 13.80
N PHE A 775 27.95 61.05 12.97
CA PHE A 775 28.64 61.97 12.06
C PHE A 775 29.39 63.06 12.83
N GLU A 776 28.78 63.69 13.83
CA GLU A 776 29.42 64.68 14.70
C GLU A 776 30.59 64.10 15.49
N GLN A 777 30.49 62.86 15.97
CA GLN A 777 31.61 62.16 16.60
C GLN A 777 32.79 62.00 15.62
N GLN A 778 32.50 61.67 14.35
CA GLN A 778 33.52 61.59 13.30
C GLN A 778 34.11 62.98 12.97
N VAL A 779 33.32 64.05 13.03
CA VAL A 779 33.78 65.44 12.89
C VAL A 779 34.77 65.80 14.00
N ILE A 780 34.51 65.39 15.25
CA ILE A 780 35.42 65.62 16.38
C ILE A 780 36.71 64.80 16.22
N GLN A 781 36.61 63.53 15.81
CA GLN A 781 37.77 62.63 15.73
C GLN A 781 38.67 62.94 14.51
N ASN A 782 38.09 63.31 13.37
CA ASN A 782 38.79 63.47 12.10
C ASN A 782 38.30 64.72 11.32
N PRO A 783 38.42 65.94 11.89
CA PRO A 783 37.78 67.15 11.36
C PRO A 783 38.24 67.51 9.94
N ASP A 784 39.52 67.30 9.63
CA ASP A 784 40.14 67.70 8.36
C ASP A 784 40.11 66.58 7.29
N SER A 785 39.56 65.40 7.62
CA SER A 785 39.38 64.33 6.64
C SER A 785 38.25 64.67 5.67
N VAL A 786 38.43 64.30 4.40
CA VAL A 786 37.43 64.56 3.35
C VAL A 786 36.17 63.73 3.63
N ALA A 787 35.03 64.40 3.80
CA ALA A 787 33.73 63.77 4.04
C ALA A 787 32.87 63.70 2.78
N LEU A 788 32.99 64.69 1.89
CA LEU A 788 32.20 64.77 0.66
C LEU A 788 33.06 65.24 -0.51
N VAL A 789 32.98 64.53 -1.62
CA VAL A 789 33.65 64.89 -2.88
C VAL A 789 32.59 65.05 -3.97
N TYR A 790 32.55 66.23 -4.59
CA TYR A 790 31.72 66.49 -5.75
C TYR A 790 32.51 67.26 -6.80
N LYS A 791 32.90 66.55 -7.87
CA LYS A 791 33.81 67.06 -8.92
C LYS A 791 35.12 67.57 -8.30
N ASP A 792 35.50 68.82 -8.60
CA ASP A 792 36.74 69.44 -8.11
C ASP A 792 36.58 70.06 -6.71
N GLN A 793 35.39 69.93 -6.08
CA GLN A 793 35.13 70.40 -4.73
C GLN A 793 35.19 69.25 -3.73
N GLN A 794 35.92 69.47 -2.64
CA GLN A 794 36.01 68.57 -1.50
C GLN A 794 35.63 69.35 -0.25
N LEU A 795 34.80 68.76 0.60
CA LEU A 795 34.49 69.28 1.92
C LEU A 795 35.02 68.31 2.98
N THR A 796 35.71 68.84 3.98
CA THR A 796 36.10 68.06 5.15
C THR A 796 34.89 67.78 6.04
N TYR A 797 35.00 66.84 6.98
CA TYR A 797 33.95 66.58 7.97
C TYR A 797 33.53 67.85 8.70
N LYS A 798 34.50 68.68 9.12
CA LYS A 798 34.23 69.96 9.78
C LYS A 798 33.48 70.94 8.88
N GLU A 799 33.95 71.15 7.65
CA GLU A 799 33.32 72.08 6.71
C GLU A 799 31.91 71.65 6.31
N LEU A 800 31.67 70.34 6.24
CA LEU A 800 30.34 69.80 5.97
C LEU A 800 29.42 69.99 7.19
N ASN A 801 29.91 69.75 8.40
CA ASN A 801 29.13 69.92 9.64
C ASN A 801 28.76 71.37 9.95
N GLU A 802 29.58 72.35 9.55
CA GLU A 802 29.25 73.77 9.73
C GLU A 802 28.16 74.26 8.75
N LYS A 803 27.90 73.50 7.68
CA LYS A 803 26.94 73.86 6.61
C LYS A 803 25.60 73.15 6.69
N VAL A 804 25.53 72.06 7.45
CA VAL A 804 24.33 71.25 7.71
C VAL A 804 23.83 71.61 9.11
#